data_AF-A0A2V1P078-F1
#
_entry.id   AF-A0A2V1P078-F1
#
_cell.length_a   1.000
_cell.length_b   1.000
_cell.length_c   1.000
_cell.angle_alpha   90.00
_cell.angle_beta   90.00
_cell.angle_gamma   90.00
#
_symmetry.space_group_name_H-M   'P 1'
#
loop_
_entity.id
_entity.type
_entity.pdbx_description
1 polymer ?
#
loop_
_entity_poly.entity_id
_entity_poly.type
_entity_poly.pdbx_seq_one_letter_code
_entity_poly.pdbx_strand_id
1 'polypeptide(L)'
;MTGTAEEVLADPIGLVVRLVGNVEKHLDAAQVRDIVCTVVRARAGRRSLAQALHDDPSLLRTGQPPAPYCVAKLLMALNEAGAQNVALPRCGECGRACGYVGSSKGGHWGCSRCFDKPAICAGCDEERRVVSRDRHGGPRCANCPDIQGDPLQELTELVTSLDPALNDAVVLAALGRATVRPAGQRRLAWAVVARPELLTSAGHEAPTPAVLRFIDELVKAGATKVVRPACPRCHGVKALSKLLDGKRICRACFAHHAAVPCFGCGAVREPATRDAEGRPLCPNCMIRQPANLEECVGCGRRKPVANRLPDGPRCQNCRPRITAECGICGRTALCDMSRATGQPWCDRCQQRWVACSDCGTVAQARSGTWEAPLCAKCTNPDPEFWGRCPVCTITWQLSTRPCQRCVLNQQVRDLLGDATGAIRPELTPFHEALTSAERPDVAFAWVSRSKARDLLERIGRDERPVTHAVLDELPGGKVLAHLRSVLVATGALPPRDERLVALEKWITATVQARTDLAERRILHGYAVWHHMRRLRRRLGDDHTTRLQDLNVRCHVTAANNFLDWLGTEGLTLGTCTQTDLERWMADPTVSYRDETGHFVRWSVQHRHVRDLTYGTVRWTGPLSTIDSEKRWADARRLLNDDTLPTPDRVAGLLLILYAQKIATISQLTADDVHFDGDTVSITFGTSPVVLPAPLATLVRELVATRRGKAKIGTPQDAPWLFPGGQPGRPLGDDRIGQRLHKIGIRPKQDRSTALFTLAAEVPAAILARMLGVHIKVAVQWQQASAGDWAAYAADVAQRNPYQHNSKAQP
;
A
#
# COMPACT_ATOMS: atom_id res chain seq x y z
N MET A 1 46.49 5.88 -11.92
CA MET A 1 45.93 5.24 -13.13
C MET A 1 44.53 5.81 -13.33
N THR A 2 44.29 6.31 -14.53
CA THR A 2 43.32 7.35 -14.90
C THR A 2 41.89 6.99 -14.53
N GLY A 3 41.21 7.90 -13.82
CA GLY A 3 39.77 7.78 -13.56
C GLY A 3 38.99 7.83 -14.87
N THR A 4 37.92 7.04 -14.98
CA THR A 4 37.02 7.05 -16.14
C THR A 4 36.54 8.48 -16.41
N ALA A 5 36.83 9.04 -17.59
CA ALA A 5 36.44 10.41 -17.91
C ALA A 5 34.92 10.57 -17.89
N GLU A 6 34.41 11.68 -17.37
CA GLU A 6 32.96 11.94 -17.26
C GLU A 6 32.24 11.81 -18.62
N GLU A 7 32.92 12.22 -19.69
CA GLU A 7 32.44 12.14 -21.07
C GLU A 7 32.28 10.68 -21.56
N VAL A 8 33.16 9.76 -21.14
CA VAL A 8 33.06 8.31 -21.43
C VAL A 8 31.81 7.71 -20.80
N LEU A 9 31.40 8.22 -19.64
CA LEU A 9 30.24 7.73 -18.91
C LEU A 9 28.93 8.31 -19.45
N ALA A 10 28.96 9.57 -19.88
CA ALA A 10 27.83 10.35 -20.38
C ALA A 10 27.45 9.99 -21.83
N ASP A 11 28.41 10.06 -22.77
CA ASP A 11 28.19 9.72 -24.18
C ASP A 11 29.39 8.97 -24.79
N PRO A 12 29.52 7.66 -24.48
CA PRO A 12 30.62 6.86 -25.01
C PRO A 12 30.57 6.74 -26.54
N ILE A 13 29.41 6.90 -27.18
CA ILE A 13 29.31 6.76 -28.64
C ILE A 13 29.74 8.06 -29.31
N GLY A 14 29.22 9.22 -28.86
CA GLY A 14 29.63 10.52 -29.37
C GLY A 14 31.11 10.79 -29.19
N LEU A 15 31.69 10.38 -28.06
CA LEU A 15 33.12 10.47 -27.83
C LEU A 15 33.92 9.66 -28.86
N VAL A 16 33.56 8.39 -29.10
CA VAL A 16 34.23 7.55 -30.09
C VAL A 16 34.07 8.13 -31.50
N VAL A 17 32.88 8.59 -31.87
CA VAL A 17 32.62 9.22 -33.18
C VAL A 17 33.51 10.44 -33.38
N ARG A 18 33.65 11.29 -32.36
CA ARG A 18 34.52 12.47 -32.41
C ARG A 18 35.99 12.09 -32.54
N LEU A 19 36.46 11.12 -31.74
CA LEU A 19 37.85 10.67 -31.79
C LEU A 19 38.21 10.01 -33.12
N VAL A 20 37.30 9.20 -33.69
CA VAL A 20 37.46 8.63 -35.03
C VAL A 20 37.43 9.74 -36.08
N GLY A 21 36.49 10.70 -36.00
CA GLY A 21 36.40 11.82 -36.94
C GLY A 21 37.59 12.78 -36.92
N ASN A 22 38.43 12.74 -35.87
CA ASN A 22 39.70 13.47 -35.83
C ASN A 22 40.80 12.80 -36.68
N VAL A 23 40.68 11.50 -36.92
CA VAL A 23 41.66 10.69 -37.67
C VAL A 23 41.14 10.37 -39.06
N GLU A 24 39.89 9.92 -39.17
CA GLU A 24 39.23 9.54 -40.40
C GLU A 24 38.36 10.68 -40.94
N LYS A 25 38.50 10.97 -42.23
CA LYS A 25 37.79 12.04 -42.94
C LYS A 25 36.91 11.53 -44.08
N HIS A 26 37.08 10.27 -44.50
CA HIS A 26 36.34 9.66 -45.60
C HIS A 26 35.06 8.95 -45.17
N LEU A 27 34.88 8.72 -43.86
CA LEU A 27 33.65 8.20 -43.28
C LEU A 27 32.90 9.31 -42.56
N ASP A 28 31.60 9.40 -42.79
CA ASP A 28 30.78 10.40 -42.10
C ASP A 28 30.46 10.00 -40.64
N ALA A 29 30.04 10.97 -39.83
CA ALA A 29 29.76 10.75 -38.41
C ALA A 29 28.58 9.80 -38.15
N ALA A 30 27.64 9.65 -39.09
CA ALA A 30 26.50 8.75 -38.97
C ALA A 30 26.95 7.29 -39.24
N GLN A 31 27.75 7.07 -40.28
CA GLN A 31 28.35 5.80 -40.61
C GLN A 31 29.25 5.29 -39.47
N VAL A 32 30.11 6.15 -38.93
CA VAL A 32 30.97 5.78 -37.78
C VAL A 32 30.10 5.42 -36.56
N ARG A 33 29.01 6.15 -36.31
CA ARG A 33 28.08 5.86 -35.21
C ARG A 33 27.43 4.48 -35.37
N ASP A 34 27.00 4.13 -36.57
CA ASP A 34 26.38 2.83 -36.87
C ASP A 34 27.38 1.68 -36.72
N ILE A 35 28.62 1.86 -37.18
CA ILE A 35 29.72 0.90 -36.99
C ILE A 35 29.95 0.66 -35.50
N VAL A 36 30.06 1.72 -34.68
CA VAL A 36 30.26 1.60 -33.22
C VAL A 36 29.10 0.86 -32.55
N CYS A 37 27.86 1.18 -32.93
CA CYS A 37 26.67 0.53 -32.39
C CYS A 37 26.60 -0.97 -32.74
N THR A 38 27.08 -1.34 -33.93
CA THR A 38 27.10 -2.71 -34.45
C THR A 38 28.21 -3.54 -33.81
N VAL A 39 29.44 -2.99 -33.76
CA VAL A 39 30.62 -3.65 -33.22
C VAL A 39 30.49 -3.92 -31.73
N VAL A 40 29.87 -2.98 -30.99
CA VAL A 40 29.70 -3.10 -29.54
C VAL A 40 28.25 -2.86 -29.13
N ARG A 41 27.51 -3.96 -28.94
CA ARG A 41 26.09 -3.91 -28.54
C ARG A 41 25.87 -3.54 -27.07
N ALA A 42 26.78 -3.94 -26.18
CA ALA A 42 26.63 -3.75 -24.73
C ALA A 42 27.17 -2.38 -24.27
N ARG A 43 26.42 -1.68 -23.40
CA ARG A 43 26.82 -0.37 -22.82
C ARG A 43 28.18 -0.41 -22.12
N ALA A 44 28.48 -1.50 -21.40
CA ALA A 44 29.78 -1.70 -20.75
C ALA A 44 30.93 -1.80 -21.77
N GLY A 45 30.71 -2.48 -22.89
CA GLY A 45 31.70 -2.55 -23.97
C GLY A 45 31.92 -1.20 -24.66
N ARG A 46 30.85 -0.41 -24.85
CA ARG A 46 30.95 0.94 -25.45
C ARG A 46 31.77 1.87 -24.57
N ARG A 47 31.57 1.81 -23.25
CA ARG A 47 32.39 2.55 -22.28
C ARG A 47 33.85 2.09 -22.29
N SER A 48 34.10 0.78 -22.36
CA SER A 48 35.47 0.25 -22.46
C SER A 48 36.17 0.68 -23.75
N LEU A 49 35.46 0.75 -24.88
CA LEU A 49 35.99 1.24 -26.15
C LEU A 49 36.29 2.75 -26.07
N ALA A 50 35.33 3.53 -25.59
CA ALA A 50 35.47 4.98 -25.44
C ALA A 50 36.61 5.35 -24.47
N GLN A 51 36.73 4.63 -23.35
CA GLN A 51 37.81 4.83 -22.38
C GLN A 51 39.18 4.53 -23.01
N ALA A 52 39.32 3.41 -23.72
CA ALA A 52 40.58 3.05 -24.35
C ALA A 52 41.05 4.08 -25.38
N LEU A 53 40.12 4.59 -26.21
CA LEU A 53 40.44 5.63 -27.19
C LEU A 53 40.64 7.01 -26.56
N HIS A 54 40.04 7.27 -25.39
CA HIS A 54 40.27 8.49 -24.65
C HIS A 54 41.65 8.50 -23.99
N ASP A 55 42.02 7.40 -23.34
CA ASP A 55 43.33 7.23 -22.69
C ASP A 55 44.47 7.18 -23.71
N ASP A 56 44.24 6.55 -24.88
CA ASP A 56 45.20 6.50 -25.98
C ASP A 56 44.52 6.63 -27.37
N PRO A 57 44.34 7.87 -27.86
CA PRO A 57 43.81 8.11 -29.21
C PRO A 57 44.71 7.58 -30.33
N SER A 58 46.00 7.35 -30.06
CA SER A 58 46.96 6.89 -31.07
C SER A 58 46.63 5.48 -31.58
N LEU A 59 45.87 4.70 -30.81
CA LEU A 59 45.38 3.36 -31.19
C LEU A 59 44.67 3.33 -32.55
N LEU A 60 44.02 4.43 -32.96
CA LEU A 60 43.39 4.55 -34.28
C LEU A 60 44.40 4.60 -35.44
N ARG A 61 45.63 5.05 -35.17
CA ARG A 61 46.73 5.18 -36.15
C ARG A 61 47.80 4.09 -36.02
N THR A 62 47.97 3.53 -34.83
CA THR A 62 48.99 2.51 -34.58
C THR A 62 48.44 1.10 -34.75
N GLY A 63 47.19 0.87 -34.33
CA GLY A 63 46.56 -0.44 -34.28
C GLY A 63 47.27 -1.44 -33.35
N GLN A 64 48.16 -0.97 -32.46
CA GLN A 64 48.98 -1.83 -31.61
C GLN A 64 48.27 -2.16 -30.29
N PRO A 65 48.28 -3.42 -29.82
CA PRO A 65 47.97 -3.75 -28.44
C PRO A 65 49.14 -3.34 -27.51
N PRO A 66 48.94 -3.16 -26.19
CA PRO A 66 47.80 -3.59 -25.39
C PRO A 66 46.59 -2.66 -25.46
N ALA A 67 45.42 -3.21 -25.80
CA ALA A 67 44.15 -2.50 -25.74
C ALA A 67 42.97 -3.50 -25.68
N PRO A 68 41.79 -3.09 -25.17
CA PRO A 68 40.62 -3.96 -25.17
C PRO A 68 40.28 -4.45 -26.58
N TYR A 69 39.95 -5.73 -26.75
CA TYR A 69 39.69 -6.33 -28.07
C TYR A 69 38.56 -5.65 -28.87
N CYS A 70 37.67 -4.88 -28.22
CA CYS A 70 36.70 -4.04 -28.92
C CYS A 70 37.35 -2.95 -29.78
N VAL A 71 38.56 -2.48 -29.45
CA VAL A 71 39.35 -1.55 -30.29
C VAL A 71 39.74 -2.24 -31.59
N ALA A 72 40.31 -3.45 -31.56
CA ALA A 72 40.62 -4.20 -32.77
C ALA A 72 39.38 -4.44 -33.65
N LYS A 73 38.23 -4.76 -33.04
CA LYS A 73 36.98 -4.90 -33.79
C LYS A 73 36.53 -3.61 -34.46
N LEU A 74 36.71 -2.47 -33.79
CA LEU A 74 36.42 -1.17 -34.38
C LEU A 74 37.35 -0.91 -35.58
N LEU A 75 38.66 -1.14 -35.44
CA LEU A 75 39.63 -0.95 -36.52
C LEU A 75 39.31 -1.83 -37.74
N MET A 76 38.99 -3.11 -37.53
CA MET A 76 38.57 -4.03 -38.62
C MET A 76 37.31 -3.52 -39.32
N ALA A 77 36.28 -3.14 -38.57
CA ALA A 77 35.02 -2.68 -39.13
C ALA A 77 35.12 -1.32 -39.85
N LEU A 78 35.96 -0.40 -39.34
CA LEU A 78 36.23 0.87 -40.02
C LEU A 78 36.98 0.64 -41.35
N ASN A 79 37.98 -0.25 -41.36
CA ASN A 79 38.72 -0.58 -42.59
C ASN A 79 37.83 -1.34 -43.60
N GLU A 80 36.97 -2.25 -43.14
CA GLU A 80 35.98 -2.93 -43.99
C GLU A 80 34.97 -1.94 -44.59
N ALA A 81 34.64 -0.86 -43.86
CA ALA A 81 33.81 0.23 -44.35
C ALA A 81 34.55 1.23 -45.25
N GLY A 82 35.86 1.04 -45.52
CA GLY A 82 36.64 1.87 -46.43
C GLY A 82 37.38 3.04 -45.77
N ALA A 83 37.63 3.01 -44.46
CA ALA A 83 38.51 3.96 -43.79
C ALA A 83 39.91 3.98 -44.45
N GLN A 84 40.48 5.17 -44.64
CA GLN A 84 41.78 5.38 -45.30
C GLN A 84 42.87 5.84 -44.33
N ASN A 85 42.49 6.50 -43.24
CA ASN A 85 43.42 7.10 -42.27
C ASN A 85 43.48 6.33 -40.95
N VAL A 86 42.66 5.29 -40.79
CA VAL A 86 42.64 4.38 -39.64
C VAL A 86 43.51 3.17 -39.94
N ALA A 87 44.43 2.83 -39.04
CA ALA A 87 45.29 1.67 -39.22
C ALA A 87 44.52 0.36 -39.09
N LEU A 88 44.94 -0.64 -39.88
CA LEU A 88 44.60 -2.03 -39.61
C LEU A 88 45.13 -2.45 -38.23
N PRO A 89 44.43 -3.35 -37.51
CA PRO A 89 44.96 -3.88 -36.26
C PRO A 89 46.27 -4.62 -36.52
N ARG A 90 47.25 -4.42 -35.63
CA ARG A 90 48.57 -5.06 -35.69
C ARG A 90 48.64 -6.22 -34.72
N CYS A 91 49.31 -7.29 -35.12
CA CYS A 91 49.55 -8.42 -34.25
C CYS A 91 50.47 -8.02 -33.08
N GLY A 92 50.06 -8.30 -31.84
CA GLY A 92 50.86 -8.02 -30.65
C GLY A 92 52.11 -8.88 -30.47
N GLU A 93 52.31 -9.91 -31.29
CA GLU A 93 53.54 -10.71 -31.29
C GLU A 93 54.50 -10.31 -32.41
N CYS A 94 54.03 -10.28 -33.67
CA CYS A 94 54.89 -10.01 -34.84
C CYS A 94 54.77 -8.60 -35.44
N GLY A 95 53.92 -7.73 -34.89
CA GLY A 95 53.73 -6.34 -35.35
C GLY A 95 53.03 -6.18 -36.71
N ARG A 96 52.70 -7.27 -37.40
CA ARG A 96 52.11 -7.27 -38.75
C ARG A 96 50.70 -6.67 -38.75
N ALA A 97 50.44 -5.72 -39.64
CA ALA A 97 49.11 -5.22 -39.94
C ALA A 97 48.26 -6.32 -40.59
N CYS A 98 47.07 -6.57 -40.06
CA CYS A 98 46.23 -7.72 -40.45
C CYS A 98 44.78 -7.28 -40.66
N GLY A 99 44.14 -7.77 -41.72
CA GLY A 99 42.69 -7.58 -41.93
C GLY A 99 41.84 -8.29 -40.87
N TYR A 100 42.40 -9.29 -40.19
CA TYR A 100 41.74 -10.02 -39.11
C TYR A 100 42.73 -10.37 -37.99
N VAL A 101 42.31 -10.17 -36.74
CA VAL A 101 43.04 -10.58 -35.53
C VAL A 101 42.12 -11.28 -34.53
N GLY A 102 42.63 -12.36 -33.91
CA GLY A 102 41.95 -13.06 -32.82
C GLY A 102 42.20 -12.40 -31.47
N SER A 103 41.29 -12.59 -30.51
CA SER A 103 41.52 -12.16 -29.12
C SER A 103 42.50 -13.11 -28.42
N SER A 104 43.45 -12.55 -27.68
CA SER A 104 44.24 -13.27 -26.67
C SER A 104 43.79 -12.89 -25.25
N LYS A 105 44.26 -13.63 -24.26
CA LYS A 105 44.11 -13.27 -22.85
C LYS A 105 44.88 -11.98 -22.56
N GLY A 106 44.38 -11.17 -21.62
CA GLY A 106 45.10 -10.00 -21.11
C GLY A 106 45.04 -8.72 -21.95
N GLY A 107 44.09 -8.59 -22.90
CA GLY A 107 43.99 -7.36 -23.70
C GLY A 107 44.99 -7.28 -24.85
N HIS A 108 45.50 -8.43 -25.28
CA HIS A 108 46.30 -8.55 -26.50
C HIS A 108 45.47 -9.19 -27.61
N TRP A 109 45.80 -8.87 -28.86
CA TRP A 109 45.29 -9.55 -30.05
C TRP A 109 46.45 -9.85 -31.01
N GLY A 110 46.20 -10.71 -31.98
CA GLY A 110 47.26 -11.29 -32.79
C GLY A 110 46.72 -11.98 -34.03
N CYS A 111 47.60 -12.16 -35.01
CA CYS A 111 47.28 -12.87 -36.22
C CYS A 111 47.19 -14.38 -35.96
N SER A 112 46.46 -15.10 -36.79
CA SER A 112 46.31 -16.56 -36.68
C SER A 112 47.65 -17.30 -36.64
N ARG A 113 48.66 -16.83 -37.40
CA ARG A 113 50.00 -17.44 -37.42
C ARG A 113 50.73 -17.35 -36.07
N CYS A 114 50.52 -16.29 -35.31
CA CYS A 114 51.15 -16.10 -34.00
C CYS A 114 50.39 -16.83 -32.87
N PHE A 115 49.08 -17.05 -33.01
CA PHE A 115 48.32 -17.81 -32.02
C PHE A 115 48.27 -19.31 -32.25
N ASP A 116 48.33 -19.74 -33.51
CA ASP A 116 48.44 -21.17 -33.85
C ASP A 116 49.91 -21.61 -33.80
N LYS A 117 50.57 -21.40 -32.66
CA LYS A 117 51.94 -21.91 -32.45
C LYS A 117 51.90 -23.43 -32.56
N PRO A 118 52.77 -24.05 -33.38
CA PRO A 118 52.94 -25.49 -33.36
C PRO A 118 53.28 -25.92 -31.92
N ALA A 119 52.80 -27.09 -31.53
CA ALA A 119 53.25 -27.73 -30.30
C ALA A 119 53.75 -29.13 -30.66
N ILE A 120 54.61 -29.68 -29.82
CA ILE A 120 55.07 -31.05 -29.95
C ILE A 120 53.85 -31.96 -29.86
N CYS A 121 53.49 -32.59 -30.97
CA CYS A 121 52.32 -33.46 -31.06
C CYS A 121 52.56 -34.71 -30.22
N ALA A 122 51.68 -35.01 -29.25
CA ALA A 122 51.80 -36.18 -28.39
C ALA A 122 51.64 -37.54 -29.13
N GLY A 123 51.45 -37.53 -30.45
CA GLY A 123 51.37 -38.73 -31.28
C GLY A 123 52.58 -38.99 -32.15
N CYS A 124 53.14 -37.96 -32.77
CA CYS A 124 54.30 -38.08 -33.64
C CYS A 124 55.57 -37.42 -33.10
N ASP A 125 55.48 -36.77 -31.93
CA ASP A 125 56.55 -36.02 -31.25
C ASP A 125 57.18 -34.89 -32.09
N GLU A 126 56.52 -34.48 -33.16
CA GLU A 126 56.96 -33.37 -34.01
C GLU A 126 56.21 -32.08 -33.67
N GLU A 127 56.89 -30.94 -33.85
CA GLU A 127 56.28 -29.62 -33.74
C GLU A 127 55.27 -29.42 -34.88
N ARG A 128 53.98 -29.48 -34.56
CA ARG A 128 52.90 -29.43 -35.54
C ARG A 128 51.75 -28.54 -35.03
N ARG A 129 50.96 -27.98 -35.95
CA ARG A 129 49.76 -27.21 -35.59
C ARG A 129 48.81 -28.10 -34.78
N VAL A 130 48.39 -27.62 -33.62
CA VAL A 130 47.47 -28.33 -32.74
C VAL A 130 46.05 -28.21 -33.28
N VAL A 131 45.46 -29.33 -33.69
CA VAL A 131 44.08 -29.39 -34.20
C VAL A 131 43.14 -30.02 -33.17
N SER A 132 43.66 -30.86 -32.28
CA SER A 132 42.90 -31.44 -31.17
C SER A 132 43.79 -31.69 -29.96
N ARG A 133 43.22 -32.22 -28.88
CA ARG A 133 43.96 -32.74 -27.73
C ARG A 133 43.47 -34.14 -27.42
N ASP A 134 44.37 -35.01 -26.96
CA ASP A 134 44.05 -36.38 -26.54
C ASP A 134 43.43 -36.46 -25.14
N ARG A 135 43.12 -37.69 -24.70
CA ARG A 135 42.59 -38.02 -23.37
C ARG A 135 43.40 -37.49 -22.19
N HIS A 136 44.72 -37.29 -22.34
CA HIS A 136 45.60 -36.76 -21.30
C HIS A 136 45.80 -35.24 -21.42
N GLY A 137 45.12 -34.60 -22.39
CA GLY A 137 45.25 -33.18 -22.66
C GLY A 137 46.46 -32.82 -23.51
N GLY A 138 47.21 -33.80 -24.02
CA GLY A 138 48.34 -33.62 -24.93
C GLY A 138 47.88 -33.07 -26.29
N PRO A 139 48.62 -32.12 -26.90
CA PRO A 139 48.27 -31.57 -28.20
C PRO A 139 48.41 -32.61 -29.32
N ARG A 140 47.48 -32.61 -30.27
CA ARG A 140 47.44 -33.53 -31.41
C ARG A 140 47.32 -32.76 -32.73
N CYS A 141 48.14 -33.12 -33.70
CA CYS A 141 48.09 -32.56 -35.05
C CYS A 141 46.95 -33.20 -35.88
N ALA A 142 46.66 -32.64 -37.04
CA ALA A 142 45.63 -33.18 -37.95
C ALA A 142 45.88 -34.65 -38.35
N ASN A 143 47.16 -35.04 -38.43
CA ASN A 143 47.57 -36.37 -38.89
C ASN A 143 47.69 -37.41 -37.77
N CYS A 144 47.56 -36.98 -36.50
CA CYS A 144 47.63 -37.86 -35.34
C CYS A 144 46.39 -37.68 -34.46
N PRO A 145 45.17 -37.98 -34.96
CA PRO A 145 43.99 -37.98 -34.12
C PRO A 145 44.15 -39.00 -32.98
N ASP A 146 43.58 -38.71 -31.81
CA ASP A 146 43.54 -39.67 -30.71
C ASP A 146 42.59 -40.81 -31.08
N ILE A 147 43.15 -41.98 -31.38
CA ILE A 147 42.45 -43.22 -31.75
C ILE A 147 42.40 -44.23 -30.59
N GLN A 148 42.87 -43.86 -29.40
CA GLN A 148 42.76 -44.73 -28.24
C GLN A 148 41.33 -44.71 -27.70
N GLY A 149 40.56 -45.73 -28.06
CA GLY A 149 39.16 -45.94 -27.65
C GLY A 149 38.19 -44.96 -28.30
N ASP A 150 36.92 -45.35 -28.47
CA ASP A 150 35.86 -44.41 -28.80
C ASP A 150 35.28 -43.85 -27.48
N PRO A 151 35.56 -42.58 -27.12
CA PRO A 151 35.10 -42.02 -25.85
C PRO A 151 33.57 -41.99 -25.76
N LEU A 152 32.87 -41.90 -26.89
CA LEU A 152 31.42 -41.88 -26.92
C LEU A 152 30.86 -43.28 -26.67
N GLN A 153 31.51 -44.32 -27.20
CA GLN A 153 31.17 -45.70 -26.90
C GLN A 153 31.47 -46.02 -25.42
N GLU A 154 32.66 -45.70 -24.92
CA GLU A 154 33.05 -45.89 -23.51
C GLU A 154 32.06 -45.18 -22.56
N LEU A 155 31.66 -43.95 -22.87
CA LEU A 155 30.66 -43.20 -22.12
C LEU A 155 29.31 -43.92 -22.14
N THR A 156 28.92 -44.44 -23.28
CA THR A 156 27.61 -45.08 -23.47
C THR A 156 27.52 -46.39 -22.71
N GLU A 157 28.56 -47.24 -22.81
CA GLU A 157 28.69 -48.47 -22.02
C GLU A 157 28.70 -48.18 -20.52
N LEU A 158 29.41 -47.14 -20.09
CA LEU A 158 29.45 -46.72 -18.68
C LEU A 158 28.08 -46.24 -18.18
N VAL A 159 27.37 -45.41 -18.95
CA VAL A 159 26.09 -44.85 -18.51
C VAL A 159 25.00 -45.91 -18.51
N THR A 160 24.95 -46.79 -19.51
CA THR A 160 23.95 -47.87 -19.59
C THR A 160 24.20 -48.97 -18.56
N SER A 161 25.46 -49.27 -18.23
CA SER A 161 25.78 -50.16 -17.10
C SER A 161 25.45 -49.55 -15.74
N LEU A 162 25.65 -48.25 -15.57
CA LEU A 162 25.31 -47.52 -14.33
C LEU A 162 23.80 -47.37 -14.15
N ASP A 163 23.05 -47.14 -15.24
CA ASP A 163 21.60 -46.93 -15.23
C ASP A 163 20.92 -47.71 -16.37
N PRO A 164 20.52 -48.97 -16.12
CA PRO A 164 19.92 -49.84 -17.13
C PRO A 164 18.58 -49.33 -17.70
N ALA A 165 17.99 -48.28 -17.12
CA ALA A 165 16.80 -47.62 -17.66
C ALA A 165 17.10 -46.79 -18.93
N LEU A 166 18.38 -46.53 -19.21
CA LEU A 166 18.83 -45.75 -20.37
C LEU A 166 19.42 -46.68 -21.44
N ASN A 167 19.22 -46.34 -22.71
CA ASN A 167 19.84 -47.01 -23.84
C ASN A 167 20.81 -46.08 -24.58
N ASP A 168 21.62 -46.65 -25.47
CA ASP A 168 22.68 -45.95 -26.19
C ASP A 168 22.20 -44.70 -26.93
N ALA A 169 21.06 -44.81 -27.63
CA ALA A 169 20.48 -43.71 -28.38
C ALA A 169 20.08 -42.55 -27.46
N VAL A 170 19.54 -42.83 -26.28
CA VAL A 170 19.17 -41.82 -25.28
C VAL A 170 20.40 -41.11 -24.72
N VAL A 171 21.47 -41.86 -24.41
CA VAL A 171 22.72 -41.30 -23.87
C VAL A 171 23.39 -40.37 -24.90
N LEU A 172 23.51 -40.81 -26.15
CA LEU A 172 24.10 -40.00 -27.23
C LEU A 172 23.25 -38.75 -27.53
N ALA A 173 21.92 -38.87 -27.48
CA ALA A 173 21.03 -37.73 -27.66
C ALA A 173 21.17 -36.69 -26.52
N ALA A 174 21.30 -37.15 -25.26
CA ALA A 174 21.57 -36.29 -24.12
C ALA A 174 22.94 -35.59 -24.24
N LEU A 175 23.97 -36.30 -24.71
CA LEU A 175 25.30 -35.74 -24.98
C LEU A 175 25.24 -34.62 -26.03
N GLY A 176 24.52 -34.84 -27.14
CA GLY A 176 24.31 -33.86 -28.20
C GLY A 176 23.61 -32.59 -27.70
N ARG A 177 22.61 -32.73 -26.83
CA ARG A 177 21.92 -31.59 -26.19
C ARG A 177 22.80 -30.87 -25.16
N ALA A 178 23.68 -31.59 -24.47
CA ALA A 178 24.61 -30.99 -23.51
C ALA A 178 25.71 -30.14 -24.19
N THR A 179 26.19 -30.56 -25.36
CA THR A 179 27.10 -29.78 -26.20
C THR A 179 27.12 -30.23 -27.67
N VAL A 180 26.94 -29.28 -28.58
CA VAL A 180 26.98 -29.51 -30.04
C VAL A 180 28.38 -29.58 -30.63
N ARG A 181 29.44 -29.29 -29.84
CA ARG A 181 30.82 -29.27 -30.35
C ARG A 181 31.47 -30.65 -30.18
N PRO A 182 32.01 -31.28 -31.23
CA PRO A 182 32.65 -32.61 -31.10
C PRO A 182 33.77 -32.67 -30.06
N ALA A 183 34.64 -31.64 -30.00
CA ALA A 183 35.67 -31.54 -28.96
C ALA A 183 35.10 -31.28 -27.55
N GLY A 184 33.88 -30.76 -27.44
CA GLY A 184 33.15 -30.67 -26.18
C GLY A 184 32.59 -32.03 -25.74
N GLN A 185 32.06 -32.80 -26.67
CA GLN A 185 31.52 -34.14 -26.44
C GLN A 185 32.61 -35.09 -25.94
N ARG A 186 33.76 -35.15 -26.63
CA ARG A 186 34.91 -35.97 -26.19
C ARG A 186 35.41 -35.61 -24.79
N ARG A 187 35.56 -34.32 -24.48
CA ARG A 187 36.00 -33.86 -23.15
C ARG A 187 35.00 -34.18 -22.05
N LEU A 188 33.71 -34.11 -22.35
CA LEU A 188 32.66 -34.51 -21.41
C LEU A 188 32.73 -36.02 -21.18
N ALA A 189 32.80 -36.80 -22.26
CA ALA A 189 32.90 -38.25 -22.22
C ALA A 189 34.09 -38.68 -21.37
N TRP A 190 35.30 -38.20 -21.68
CA TRP A 190 36.51 -38.49 -20.89
C TRP A 190 36.38 -38.11 -19.42
N ALA A 191 35.77 -36.95 -19.10
CA ALA A 191 35.60 -36.52 -17.73
C ALA A 191 34.68 -37.47 -16.93
N VAL A 192 33.61 -37.97 -17.56
CA VAL A 192 32.65 -38.88 -16.93
C VAL A 192 33.21 -40.30 -16.87
N VAL A 193 33.87 -40.78 -17.92
CA VAL A 193 34.52 -42.10 -17.94
C VAL A 193 35.61 -42.19 -16.88
N ALA A 194 36.44 -41.14 -16.73
CA ALA A 194 37.49 -41.11 -15.72
C ALA A 194 36.95 -40.98 -14.28
N ARG A 195 35.76 -40.39 -14.10
CA ARG A 195 35.13 -40.14 -12.79
C ARG A 195 33.62 -40.37 -12.86
N PRO A 196 33.18 -41.65 -12.82
CA PRO A 196 31.75 -42.00 -12.93
C PRO A 196 30.91 -41.37 -11.81
N GLU A 197 31.50 -41.11 -10.64
CA GLU A 197 30.85 -40.45 -9.51
C GLU A 197 30.34 -39.04 -9.83
N LEU A 198 30.78 -38.41 -10.92
CA LEU A 198 30.22 -37.15 -11.40
C LEU A 198 28.72 -37.25 -11.74
N LEU A 199 28.24 -38.42 -12.14
CA LEU A 199 26.82 -38.66 -12.45
C LEU A 199 25.96 -38.91 -11.21
N THR A 200 26.59 -39.17 -10.06
CA THR A 200 25.89 -39.57 -8.83
C THR A 200 26.16 -38.56 -7.71
N SER A 201 27.26 -38.70 -6.96
CA SER A 201 27.52 -37.93 -5.73
C SER A 201 28.40 -36.70 -5.94
N ALA A 202 29.27 -36.70 -6.95
CA ALA A 202 30.32 -35.71 -7.15
C ALA A 202 30.03 -34.72 -8.29
N GLY A 203 28.81 -34.64 -8.81
CA GLY A 203 28.50 -33.76 -9.95
C GLY A 203 28.83 -32.28 -9.72
N HIS A 204 28.90 -31.83 -8.46
CA HIS A 204 29.37 -30.49 -8.11
C HIS A 204 30.87 -30.26 -8.40
N GLU A 205 31.66 -31.28 -8.69
CA GLU A 205 33.08 -31.17 -9.09
C GLU A 205 33.26 -31.16 -10.62
N ALA A 206 32.16 -31.08 -11.37
CA ALA A 206 32.19 -31.13 -12.83
C ALA A 206 33.19 -30.12 -13.45
N PRO A 207 34.19 -30.58 -14.23
CA PRO A 207 35.25 -29.73 -14.77
C PRO A 207 34.71 -28.76 -15.82
N THR A 208 33.59 -29.10 -16.47
CA THR A 208 32.90 -28.22 -17.42
C THR A 208 31.40 -28.15 -17.11
N PRO A 209 30.73 -27.02 -17.43
CA PRO A 209 29.28 -26.93 -17.31
C PRO A 209 28.51 -27.91 -18.22
N ALA A 210 29.19 -28.51 -19.21
CA ALA A 210 28.56 -29.47 -20.11
C ALA A 210 28.20 -30.78 -19.38
N VAL A 211 29.02 -31.23 -18.43
CA VAL A 211 28.73 -32.41 -17.59
C VAL A 211 27.43 -32.21 -16.79
N LEU A 212 27.24 -31.03 -16.20
CA LEU A 212 26.01 -30.71 -15.46
C LEU A 212 24.76 -30.70 -16.36
N ARG A 213 24.87 -30.15 -17.57
CA ARG A 213 23.77 -30.21 -18.55
C ARG A 213 23.48 -31.65 -18.97
N PHE A 214 24.51 -32.47 -19.12
CA PHE A 214 24.35 -33.87 -19.46
C PHE A 214 23.61 -34.64 -18.36
N ILE A 215 23.97 -34.44 -17.09
CA ILE A 215 23.21 -34.97 -15.94
C ILE A 215 21.73 -34.57 -16.02
N ASP A 216 21.45 -33.28 -16.25
CA ASP A 216 20.06 -32.80 -16.37
C ASP A 216 19.31 -33.45 -17.53
N GLU A 217 19.96 -33.66 -18.68
CA GLU A 217 19.37 -34.29 -19.86
C GLU A 217 19.14 -35.80 -19.67
N LEU A 218 20.03 -36.51 -18.96
CA LEU A 218 19.82 -37.91 -18.59
C LEU A 218 18.64 -38.07 -17.62
N VAL A 219 18.56 -37.23 -16.59
CA VAL A 219 17.44 -37.26 -15.63
C VAL A 219 16.11 -36.95 -16.32
N LYS A 220 16.07 -35.98 -17.26
CA LYS A 220 14.87 -35.73 -18.07
C LYS A 220 14.49 -36.91 -18.96
N ALA A 221 15.47 -37.70 -19.39
CA ALA A 221 15.25 -38.89 -20.20
C ALA A 221 14.85 -40.13 -19.38
N GLY A 222 14.64 -39.99 -18.06
CA GLY A 222 14.16 -41.07 -17.20
C GLY A 222 15.24 -41.82 -16.43
N ALA A 223 16.45 -41.27 -16.31
CA ALA A 223 17.51 -41.87 -15.50
C ALA A 223 17.05 -42.09 -14.05
N THR A 224 17.32 -43.28 -13.51
CA THR A 224 16.94 -43.72 -12.16
C THR A 224 18.10 -43.68 -11.16
N LYS A 225 19.34 -43.77 -11.63
CA LYS A 225 20.58 -43.80 -10.83
C LYS A 225 21.40 -42.50 -10.94
N VAL A 226 21.18 -41.71 -11.99
CA VAL A 226 21.81 -40.40 -12.17
C VAL A 226 21.16 -39.37 -11.24
N VAL A 227 21.97 -38.62 -10.49
CA VAL A 227 21.49 -37.68 -9.47
C VAL A 227 21.89 -36.25 -9.83
N ARG A 228 20.92 -35.33 -9.78
CA ARG A 228 21.21 -33.89 -9.90
C ARG A 228 22.05 -33.43 -8.71
N PRO A 229 23.23 -32.83 -8.92
CA PRO A 229 24.12 -32.50 -7.82
C PRO A 229 23.53 -31.38 -6.94
N ALA A 230 23.60 -31.58 -5.63
CA ALA A 230 23.31 -30.55 -4.65
C ALA A 230 24.43 -29.49 -4.64
N CYS A 231 24.06 -28.24 -4.33
CA CYS A 231 25.06 -27.21 -4.08
C CYS A 231 25.85 -27.55 -2.81
N PRO A 232 27.19 -27.60 -2.81
CA PRO A 232 27.97 -28.00 -1.64
C PRO A 232 27.91 -26.99 -0.47
N ARG A 233 27.31 -25.80 -0.67
CA ARG A 233 27.14 -24.78 0.38
C ARG A 233 25.75 -24.73 1.00
N CYS A 234 24.69 -24.87 0.20
CA CYS A 234 23.31 -24.82 0.72
C CYS A 234 22.59 -26.16 0.68
N HIS A 235 23.25 -27.21 0.19
CA HIS A 235 22.75 -28.59 0.07
C HIS A 235 21.46 -28.75 -0.75
N GLY A 236 20.94 -27.67 -1.35
CA GLY A 236 19.80 -27.71 -2.25
C GLY A 236 20.18 -28.19 -3.65
N VAL A 237 19.35 -29.06 -4.22
CA VAL A 237 19.41 -29.48 -5.62
C VAL A 237 18.94 -28.32 -6.50
N LYS A 238 19.89 -27.61 -7.11
CA LYS A 238 19.69 -26.38 -7.89
C LYS A 238 20.68 -26.33 -9.05
N ALA A 239 20.38 -25.51 -10.07
CA ALA A 239 21.32 -25.26 -11.17
C ALA A 239 22.66 -24.68 -10.67
N LEU A 240 23.75 -25.43 -10.84
CA LEU A 240 25.11 -25.05 -10.43
C LEU A 240 25.83 -24.34 -11.58
N SER A 241 25.78 -23.00 -11.60
CA SER A 241 26.28 -22.20 -12.73
C SER A 241 27.60 -21.48 -12.46
N LYS A 242 28.07 -21.45 -11.21
CA LYS A 242 29.26 -20.68 -10.80
C LYS A 242 30.34 -21.63 -10.30
N LEU A 243 31.60 -21.27 -10.52
CA LEU A 243 32.76 -21.99 -9.99
C LEU A 243 33.32 -21.20 -8.81
N LEU A 244 33.51 -21.85 -7.67
CA LEU A 244 34.14 -21.29 -6.48
C LEU A 244 34.98 -22.39 -5.82
N ASP A 245 36.27 -22.11 -5.58
CA ASP A 245 37.21 -23.04 -4.96
C ASP A 245 37.23 -24.42 -5.64
N GLY A 246 37.21 -24.44 -6.98
CA GLY A 246 37.19 -25.66 -7.79
C GLY A 246 35.83 -26.38 -7.85
N LYS A 247 34.83 -25.97 -7.06
CA LYS A 247 33.51 -26.59 -7.00
C LYS A 247 32.44 -25.75 -7.71
N ARG A 248 31.48 -26.42 -8.33
CA ARG A 248 30.28 -25.83 -8.94
C ARG A 248 29.28 -25.53 -7.83
N ILE A 249 28.82 -24.29 -7.77
CA ILE A 249 27.86 -23.83 -6.77
C ILE A 249 26.68 -23.11 -7.44
N CYS A 250 25.57 -23.03 -6.72
CA CYS A 250 24.39 -22.32 -7.20
C CYS A 250 24.61 -20.80 -7.21
N ARG A 251 23.86 -20.09 -8.06
CA ARG A 251 23.96 -18.63 -8.24
C ARG A 251 23.81 -17.85 -6.93
N ALA A 252 22.90 -18.31 -6.05
CA ALA A 252 22.61 -17.66 -4.78
C ALA A 252 23.78 -17.76 -3.79
N CYS A 253 24.37 -18.95 -3.62
CA CYS A 253 25.54 -19.13 -2.75
C CYS A 253 26.74 -18.32 -3.26
N PHE A 254 26.94 -18.24 -4.57
CA PHE A 254 27.97 -17.38 -5.14
C PHE A 254 27.72 -15.90 -4.86
N ALA A 255 26.48 -15.42 -5.04
CA ALA A 255 26.11 -14.04 -4.77
C ALA A 255 26.28 -13.66 -3.28
N HIS A 256 26.00 -14.60 -2.37
CA HIS A 256 26.23 -14.42 -0.93
C HIS A 256 27.72 -14.35 -0.61
N HIS A 257 28.53 -15.25 -1.18
CA HIS A 257 30.00 -15.21 -1.03
C HIS A 257 30.62 -13.92 -1.57
N ALA A 258 30.13 -13.42 -2.70
CA ALA A 258 30.60 -12.20 -3.33
C ALA A 258 29.96 -10.92 -2.73
N ALA A 259 29.14 -11.02 -1.68
CA ALA A 259 28.44 -9.89 -1.11
C ALA A 259 29.40 -8.99 -0.32
N VAL A 260 29.40 -7.71 -0.65
CA VAL A 260 30.20 -6.68 0.04
C VAL A 260 29.33 -5.45 0.30
N PRO A 261 29.70 -4.58 1.26
CA PRO A 261 28.98 -3.34 1.52
C PRO A 261 28.95 -2.45 0.28
N CYS A 262 27.76 -2.04 -0.16
CA CYS A 262 27.61 -1.11 -1.27
C CYS A 262 28.03 0.30 -0.84
N PHE A 263 28.96 0.93 -1.57
CA PHE A 263 29.40 2.30 -1.28
C PHE A 263 28.24 3.31 -1.26
N GLY A 264 27.29 3.19 -2.18
CA GLY A 264 26.18 4.15 -2.29
C GLY A 264 25.02 3.99 -1.28
N CYS A 265 24.82 2.83 -0.66
CA CYS A 265 23.66 2.63 0.24
C CYS A 265 23.94 1.77 1.49
N GLY A 266 25.18 1.34 1.69
CA GLY A 266 25.59 0.46 2.81
C GLY A 266 25.10 -0.99 2.72
N ALA A 267 24.10 -1.31 1.91
CA ALA A 267 23.54 -2.66 1.84
C ALA A 267 24.58 -3.70 1.39
N VAL A 268 24.70 -4.80 2.13
CA VAL A 268 25.62 -5.92 1.84
C VAL A 268 25.01 -6.84 0.79
N ARG A 269 25.51 -6.77 -0.45
CA ARG A 269 25.01 -7.52 -1.62
C ARG A 269 26.12 -7.74 -2.64
N GLU A 270 25.92 -8.67 -3.58
CA GLU A 270 26.84 -8.83 -4.71
C GLU A 270 26.92 -7.52 -5.53
N PRO A 271 28.13 -6.99 -5.80
CA PRO A 271 28.31 -5.79 -6.62
C PRO A 271 27.84 -6.03 -8.05
N ALA A 272 27.08 -5.07 -8.58
CA ALA A 272 26.76 -5.04 -10.02
C ALA A 272 27.92 -4.45 -10.83
N THR A 273 28.62 -3.47 -10.24
CA THR A 273 29.76 -2.79 -10.84
C THR A 273 30.63 -2.21 -9.73
N ARG A 274 31.78 -1.65 -10.10
CA ARG A 274 32.56 -0.73 -9.26
C ARG A 274 32.49 0.68 -9.87
N ASP A 275 32.64 1.71 -9.04
CA ASP A 275 32.78 3.10 -9.50
C ASP A 275 34.20 3.38 -10.03
N ALA A 276 34.48 4.64 -10.39
CA ALA A 276 35.76 5.05 -10.97
C ALA A 276 36.94 4.82 -10.00
N GLU A 277 36.68 4.83 -8.68
CA GLU A 277 37.66 4.60 -7.62
C GLU A 277 37.71 3.11 -7.19
N GLY A 278 37.00 2.23 -7.90
CA GLY A 278 37.00 0.79 -7.63
C GLY A 278 36.07 0.35 -6.49
N ARG A 279 35.25 1.25 -5.94
CA ARG A 279 34.33 0.96 -4.83
C ARG A 279 33.09 0.24 -5.32
N PRO A 280 32.60 -0.80 -4.61
CA PRO A 280 31.50 -1.63 -5.09
C PRO A 280 30.15 -0.92 -5.03
N LEU A 281 29.36 -1.05 -6.11
CA LEU A 281 27.99 -0.55 -6.21
C LEU A 281 27.02 -1.71 -6.43
N CYS A 282 25.97 -1.76 -5.60
CA CYS A 282 24.87 -2.70 -5.80
C CYS A 282 24.04 -2.35 -7.06
N PRO A 283 23.25 -3.28 -7.62
CA PRO A 283 22.42 -3.04 -8.80
C PRO A 283 21.54 -1.79 -8.69
N ASN A 284 20.96 -1.52 -7.52
CA ASN A 284 20.08 -0.36 -7.31
C ASN A 284 20.84 0.98 -7.29
N CYS A 285 22.01 1.02 -6.67
CA CYS A 285 22.84 2.22 -6.67
C CYS A 285 23.42 2.46 -8.07
N MET A 286 23.83 1.39 -8.76
CA MET A 286 24.34 1.44 -10.13
C MET A 286 23.32 2.09 -11.08
N ILE A 287 22.06 1.65 -11.10
CA ILE A 287 21.03 2.26 -11.97
C ILE A 287 20.67 3.71 -11.59
N ARG A 288 21.03 4.16 -10.38
CA ARG A 288 20.77 5.52 -9.88
C ARG A 288 21.96 6.46 -10.06
N GLN A 289 23.12 5.96 -10.48
CA GLN A 289 24.27 6.81 -10.79
C GLN A 289 23.89 7.84 -11.86
N PRO A 290 24.30 9.12 -11.74
CA PRO A 290 23.96 10.17 -12.71
C PRO A 290 24.26 9.77 -14.17
N ALA A 291 25.36 9.05 -14.39
CA ALA A 291 25.77 8.51 -15.68
C ALA A 291 24.81 7.47 -16.31
N ASN A 292 23.86 6.95 -15.52
CA ASN A 292 22.86 5.98 -15.95
C ASN A 292 21.43 6.58 -15.94
N LEU A 293 21.30 7.88 -15.66
CA LEU A 293 20.05 8.63 -15.75
C LEU A 293 19.98 9.44 -17.05
N GLU A 294 18.87 9.30 -17.76
CA GLU A 294 18.58 10.07 -18.98
C GLU A 294 17.34 10.93 -18.75
N GLU A 295 17.23 12.04 -19.47
CA GLU A 295 16.06 12.90 -19.40
C GLU A 295 14.84 12.18 -19.96
N CYS A 296 13.81 11.98 -19.14
CA CYS A 296 12.60 11.34 -19.57
C CYS A 296 11.76 12.32 -20.39
N VAL A 297 11.53 12.00 -21.67
CA VAL A 297 10.71 12.83 -22.59
C VAL A 297 9.30 13.12 -22.04
N GLY A 298 8.81 12.30 -21.09
CA GLY A 298 7.45 12.43 -20.55
C GLY A 298 7.31 13.36 -19.37
N CYS A 299 8.37 13.59 -18.61
CA CYS A 299 8.31 14.45 -17.42
C CYS A 299 9.47 15.43 -17.32
N GLY A 300 10.40 15.44 -18.28
CA GLY A 300 11.61 16.28 -18.28
C GLY A 300 12.60 15.94 -17.16
N ARG A 301 12.34 14.91 -16.33
CA ARG A 301 13.22 14.57 -15.20
C ARG A 301 14.24 13.53 -15.60
N ARG A 302 15.49 13.70 -15.16
CA ARG A 302 16.53 12.66 -15.27
C ARG A 302 16.18 11.47 -14.38
N LYS A 303 15.89 10.33 -14.99
CA LYS A 303 15.43 9.10 -14.32
C LYS A 303 16.05 7.87 -15.00
N PRO A 304 16.05 6.70 -14.32
CA PRO A 304 16.38 5.45 -14.99
C PRO A 304 15.39 5.20 -16.14
N VAL A 305 15.91 4.87 -17.32
CA VAL A 305 15.10 4.56 -18.50
C VAL A 305 14.40 3.22 -18.28
N ALA A 306 13.07 3.24 -18.36
CA ALA A 306 12.24 2.03 -18.28
C ALA A 306 11.93 1.48 -19.67
N ASN A 307 11.47 2.35 -20.59
CA ASN A 307 11.22 2.03 -21.99
C ASN A 307 11.90 3.06 -22.90
N ARG A 308 12.33 2.63 -24.09
CA ARG A 308 12.72 3.52 -25.19
C ARG A 308 11.65 3.46 -26.27
N LEU A 309 11.12 4.61 -26.64
CA LEU A 309 10.15 4.78 -27.74
C LEU A 309 10.84 5.53 -28.89
N PRO A 310 10.22 5.60 -30.08
CA PRO A 310 10.76 6.36 -31.21
C PRO A 310 11.05 7.84 -30.87
N ASP A 311 10.27 8.43 -29.98
CA ASP A 311 10.42 9.82 -29.52
C ASP A 311 11.40 9.99 -28.34
N GLY A 312 12.00 8.91 -27.84
CA GLY A 312 13.07 8.93 -26.84
C GLY A 312 12.81 8.10 -25.57
N PRO A 313 13.66 8.25 -24.53
CA PRO A 313 13.58 7.46 -23.31
C PRO A 313 12.43 7.91 -22.38
N ARG A 314 11.74 6.95 -21.78
CA ARG A 314 10.68 7.16 -20.78
C ARG A 314 11.03 6.49 -19.45
N CYS A 315 10.77 7.18 -18.33
CA CYS A 315 10.90 6.61 -17.00
C CYS A 315 9.75 5.66 -16.67
N GLN A 316 9.86 4.90 -15.58
CA GLN A 316 8.84 3.92 -15.15
C GLN A 316 7.42 4.52 -15.03
N ASN A 317 7.32 5.79 -14.62
CA ASN A 317 6.03 6.47 -14.45
C ASN A 317 5.49 7.10 -15.75
N CYS A 318 6.36 7.35 -16.72
CA CYS A 318 6.01 7.95 -18.00
C CYS A 318 5.99 6.91 -19.13
N ARG A 319 6.11 5.62 -18.81
CA ARG A 319 5.93 4.56 -19.80
C ARG A 319 4.48 4.64 -20.31
N PRO A 320 4.24 4.49 -21.63
CA PRO A 320 2.89 4.57 -22.17
C PRO A 320 2.01 3.52 -21.50
N ARG A 321 0.89 3.98 -20.95
CA ARG A 321 -0.24 3.14 -20.60
C ARG A 321 -1.19 3.17 -21.78
N ILE A 322 -1.75 2.03 -22.14
CA ILE A 322 -2.74 1.99 -23.21
C ILE A 322 -4.07 2.48 -22.63
N THR A 323 -4.79 3.34 -23.36
CA THR A 323 -6.19 3.59 -23.07
C THR A 323 -6.97 2.42 -23.63
N ALA A 324 -7.45 1.54 -22.77
CA ALA A 324 -8.15 0.32 -23.16
C ALA A 324 -9.21 -0.03 -22.12
N GLU A 325 -10.14 -0.89 -22.51
CA GLU A 325 -11.11 -1.45 -21.58
C GLU A 325 -10.41 -2.41 -20.62
N CYS A 326 -10.53 -2.15 -19.31
CA CYS A 326 -9.92 -3.00 -18.30
C CYS A 326 -10.63 -4.36 -18.24
N GLY A 327 -9.89 -5.45 -18.42
CA GLY A 327 -10.41 -6.83 -18.41
C GLY A 327 -10.95 -7.31 -17.05
N ILE A 328 -10.94 -6.47 -16.01
CA ILE A 328 -11.58 -6.73 -14.72
C ILE A 328 -12.83 -5.88 -14.53
N CYS A 329 -12.74 -4.56 -14.73
CA CYS A 329 -13.84 -3.64 -14.40
C CYS A 329 -14.65 -3.12 -15.59
N GLY A 330 -14.29 -3.48 -16.81
CA GLY A 330 -14.98 -3.03 -18.03
C GLY A 330 -14.87 -1.52 -18.31
N ARG A 331 -14.08 -0.77 -17.53
CA ARG A 331 -13.93 0.67 -17.72
C ARG A 331 -12.77 0.98 -18.66
N THR A 332 -13.02 1.84 -19.64
CA THR A 332 -11.99 2.48 -20.46
C THR A 332 -11.12 3.38 -19.59
N ALA A 333 -9.86 3.02 -19.43
CA ALA A 333 -8.90 3.74 -18.58
C ALA A 333 -7.47 3.50 -19.06
N LEU A 334 -6.52 4.28 -18.52
CA LEU A 334 -5.10 3.99 -18.67
C LEU A 334 -4.75 2.67 -17.97
N CYS A 335 -4.37 1.68 -18.78
CA CYS A 335 -4.10 0.31 -18.37
C CYS A 335 -2.64 -0.07 -18.61
N ASP A 336 -2.10 -0.89 -17.71
CA ASP A 336 -0.95 -1.74 -18.01
C ASP A 336 -1.43 -3.07 -18.59
N MET A 337 -0.58 -3.81 -19.31
CA MET A 337 -0.89 -5.18 -19.72
C MET A 337 -0.58 -6.16 -18.60
N SER A 338 -1.59 -6.92 -18.15
CA SER A 338 -1.41 -7.98 -17.17
C SER A 338 -0.52 -9.08 -17.76
N ARG A 339 0.60 -9.39 -17.10
CA ARG A 339 1.45 -10.51 -17.51
C ARG A 339 0.80 -11.87 -17.30
N ALA A 340 -0.15 -11.96 -16.38
CA ALA A 340 -0.80 -13.22 -16.03
C ALA A 340 -1.93 -13.59 -17.00
N THR A 341 -2.63 -12.59 -17.54
CA THR A 341 -3.79 -12.80 -18.41
C THR A 341 -3.63 -12.26 -19.83
N GLY A 342 -2.61 -11.42 -20.08
CA GLY A 342 -2.47 -10.72 -21.35
C GLY A 342 -3.54 -9.64 -21.59
N GLN A 343 -4.34 -9.29 -20.59
CA GLN A 343 -5.45 -8.32 -20.71
C GLN A 343 -5.09 -6.95 -20.14
N PRO A 344 -5.73 -5.85 -20.61
CA PRO A 344 -5.55 -4.52 -20.01
C PRO A 344 -6.01 -4.48 -18.56
N TRP A 345 -5.22 -3.86 -17.69
CA TRP A 345 -5.41 -3.83 -16.25
C TRP A 345 -5.19 -2.42 -15.69
N CYS A 346 -6.29 -1.75 -15.32
CA CYS A 346 -6.26 -0.36 -14.85
C CYS A 346 -5.75 -0.24 -13.40
N ASP A 347 -5.17 0.92 -13.07
CA ASP A 347 -4.56 1.20 -11.75
C ASP A 347 -5.55 1.00 -10.57
N ARG A 348 -6.83 1.32 -10.78
CA ARG A 348 -7.89 1.07 -9.78
C ARG A 348 -8.03 -0.41 -9.44
N CYS A 349 -7.99 -1.28 -10.45
CA CYS A 349 -8.05 -2.72 -10.24
C CYS A 349 -6.71 -3.26 -9.71
N GLN A 350 -5.58 -2.63 -10.06
CA GLN A 350 -4.27 -2.99 -9.51
C GLN A 350 -4.18 -2.80 -8.00
N GLN A 351 -4.82 -1.75 -7.49
CA GLN A 351 -4.84 -1.41 -6.06
C GLN A 351 -6.00 -2.07 -5.29
N ARG A 352 -6.84 -2.85 -5.97
CA ARG A 352 -8.05 -3.43 -5.39
C ARG A 352 -7.72 -4.70 -4.60
N TRP A 353 -7.98 -4.67 -3.29
CA TRP A 353 -7.97 -5.83 -2.40
C TRP A 353 -9.39 -6.33 -2.18
N VAL A 354 -9.60 -7.63 -2.36
CA VAL A 354 -10.91 -8.30 -2.34
C VAL A 354 -10.75 -9.75 -1.89
N ALA A 355 -11.81 -10.31 -1.30
CA ALA A 355 -11.93 -11.75 -1.13
C ALA A 355 -11.98 -12.41 -2.51
N CYS A 356 -11.10 -13.36 -2.76
CA CYS A 356 -11.09 -14.14 -3.99
C CYS A 356 -12.37 -14.96 -4.10
N SER A 357 -13.04 -14.94 -5.26
CA SER A 357 -14.25 -15.72 -5.47
C SER A 357 -14.03 -17.23 -5.35
N ASP A 358 -12.87 -17.74 -5.78
CA ASP A 358 -12.60 -19.18 -5.70
C ASP A 358 -12.14 -19.67 -4.31
N CYS A 359 -11.20 -18.95 -3.67
CA CYS A 359 -10.54 -19.44 -2.45
C CYS A 359 -10.84 -18.62 -1.20
N GLY A 360 -11.68 -17.58 -1.29
CA GLY A 360 -12.05 -16.70 -0.17
C GLY A 360 -10.92 -15.80 0.36
N THR A 361 -9.66 -16.06 0.00
CA THR A 361 -8.51 -15.32 0.53
C THR A 361 -8.56 -13.85 0.11
N VAL A 362 -8.44 -12.93 1.08
CA VAL A 362 -8.35 -11.49 0.81
C VAL A 362 -6.97 -11.15 0.25
N ALA A 363 -6.93 -10.78 -1.03
CA ALA A 363 -5.71 -10.47 -1.76
C ALA A 363 -5.94 -9.39 -2.82
N GLN A 364 -4.86 -8.90 -3.45
CA GLN A 364 -4.99 -8.05 -4.63
C GLN A 364 -5.62 -8.83 -5.79
N ALA A 365 -6.62 -8.22 -6.43
CA ALA A 365 -7.22 -8.76 -7.65
C ALA A 365 -6.18 -8.82 -8.77
N ARG A 366 -6.04 -9.99 -9.40
CA ARG A 366 -5.11 -10.21 -10.54
C ARG A 366 -5.83 -10.56 -11.83
N SER A 367 -7.03 -11.15 -11.74
CA SER A 367 -7.93 -11.42 -12.86
C SER A 367 -9.38 -11.55 -12.35
N GLY A 368 -10.26 -12.14 -13.17
CA GLY A 368 -11.69 -12.25 -12.89
C GLY A 368 -12.43 -11.00 -13.33
N THR A 369 -13.67 -10.86 -12.86
CA THR A 369 -14.51 -9.69 -13.14
C THR A 369 -14.59 -8.76 -11.93
N TRP A 370 -15.38 -7.69 -12.04
CA TRP A 370 -15.59 -6.78 -10.93
C TRP A 370 -16.33 -7.47 -9.78
N GLU A 371 -17.31 -8.31 -10.11
CA GLU A 371 -18.16 -9.07 -9.19
C GLU A 371 -17.47 -10.36 -8.73
N ALA A 372 -16.69 -11.00 -9.59
CA ALA A 372 -16.01 -12.26 -9.31
C ALA A 372 -14.47 -12.14 -9.45
N PRO A 373 -13.79 -11.42 -8.53
CA PRO A 373 -12.36 -11.19 -8.63
C PRO A 373 -11.53 -12.39 -8.19
N LEU A 374 -10.39 -12.61 -8.84
CA LEU A 374 -9.47 -13.70 -8.54
C LEU A 374 -8.13 -13.19 -8.00
N CYS A 375 -7.57 -13.91 -7.02
CA CYS A 375 -6.23 -13.66 -6.50
C CYS A 375 -5.15 -14.29 -7.41
N ALA A 376 -3.88 -13.92 -7.21
CA ALA A 376 -2.76 -14.42 -8.01
C ALA A 376 -2.72 -15.95 -8.17
N LYS A 377 -2.93 -16.69 -7.07
CA LYS A 377 -2.94 -18.17 -7.07
C LYS A 377 -4.05 -18.74 -7.94
N CYS A 378 -5.26 -18.18 -7.84
CA CYS A 378 -6.42 -18.64 -8.62
C CYS A 378 -6.36 -18.18 -10.07
N THR A 379 -5.72 -17.03 -10.34
CA THR A 379 -5.48 -16.55 -11.72
C THR A 379 -4.54 -17.46 -12.48
N ASN A 380 -3.44 -17.89 -11.86
CA ASN A 380 -2.51 -18.85 -12.44
C ASN A 380 -1.87 -19.67 -11.31
N PRO A 381 -2.19 -20.97 -11.18
CA PRO A 381 -1.71 -21.80 -10.08
C PRO A 381 -0.26 -22.26 -10.26
N ASP A 382 0.39 -22.00 -11.41
CA ASP A 382 1.77 -22.38 -11.68
C ASP A 382 2.77 -21.70 -10.70
N PRO A 383 3.46 -22.46 -9.84
CA PRO A 383 4.45 -21.94 -8.90
C PRO A 383 5.71 -21.36 -9.56
N GLU A 384 6.01 -21.71 -10.82
CA GLU A 384 7.16 -21.16 -11.55
C GLU A 384 6.85 -19.78 -12.15
N PHE A 385 5.59 -19.52 -12.49
CA PHE A 385 5.15 -18.24 -13.02
C PHE A 385 5.23 -17.11 -11.97
N TRP A 386 4.77 -17.38 -10.74
CA TRP A 386 4.80 -16.43 -9.64
C TRP A 386 5.98 -16.66 -8.70
N GLY A 387 6.72 -15.60 -8.39
CA GLY A 387 7.61 -15.62 -7.25
C GLY A 387 6.87 -15.67 -5.91
N ARG A 388 7.59 -16.10 -4.87
CA ARG A 388 7.17 -15.97 -3.46
C ARG A 388 7.73 -14.71 -2.85
N CYS A 389 6.98 -14.10 -1.93
CA CYS A 389 7.54 -13.10 -1.04
C CYS A 389 8.77 -13.69 -0.32
N PRO A 390 9.94 -13.04 -0.36
CA PRO A 390 11.16 -13.56 0.27
C PRO A 390 11.11 -13.58 1.80
N VAL A 391 10.09 -12.94 2.41
CA VAL A 391 9.91 -12.85 3.86
C VAL A 391 8.86 -13.86 4.35
N CYS A 392 7.59 -13.71 3.94
CA CYS A 392 6.54 -14.62 4.43
C CYS A 392 6.40 -15.92 3.65
N THR A 393 6.96 -16.03 2.44
CA THR A 393 6.82 -17.17 1.51
C THR A 393 5.38 -17.53 1.06
N ILE A 394 4.35 -16.95 1.68
CA ILE A 394 2.93 -17.22 1.40
C ILE A 394 2.42 -16.41 0.20
N THR A 395 2.78 -15.12 0.11
CA THR A 395 2.25 -14.22 -0.94
C THR A 395 2.84 -14.55 -2.32
N TRP A 396 1.97 -14.77 -3.30
CA TRP A 396 2.28 -14.96 -4.72
C TRP A 396 2.44 -13.61 -5.42
N GLN A 397 3.56 -13.36 -6.11
CA GLN A 397 3.86 -12.08 -6.75
C GLN A 397 4.94 -12.18 -7.83
N LEU A 398 4.93 -11.26 -8.79
CA LEU A 398 6.01 -11.17 -9.82
C LEU A 398 7.24 -10.40 -9.33
N SER A 399 7.15 -9.72 -8.18
CA SER A 399 8.22 -8.92 -7.61
C SER A 399 9.13 -9.78 -6.72
N THR A 400 10.44 -9.52 -6.77
CA THR A 400 11.41 -10.10 -5.83
C THR A 400 11.51 -9.32 -4.50
N ARG A 401 10.79 -8.19 -4.36
CA ARG A 401 10.77 -7.39 -3.13
C ARG A 401 9.81 -8.02 -2.10
N PRO A 402 10.00 -7.79 -0.78
CA PRO A 402 9.00 -8.18 0.22
C PRO A 402 7.59 -7.66 -0.14
N CYS A 403 6.56 -8.46 0.13
CA CYS A 403 5.18 -8.08 -0.16
C CYS A 403 4.71 -6.93 0.75
N GLN A 404 3.67 -6.22 0.35
CA GLN A 404 3.17 -5.04 1.10
C GLN A 404 2.88 -5.34 2.58
N ARG A 405 2.34 -6.53 2.91
CA ARG A 405 2.11 -6.94 4.30
C ARG A 405 3.41 -7.08 5.09
N CYS A 406 4.44 -7.69 4.50
CA CYS A 406 5.75 -7.85 5.15
C CYS A 406 6.46 -6.50 5.33
N VAL A 407 6.35 -5.61 4.33
CA VAL A 407 6.90 -4.25 4.44
C VAL A 407 6.19 -3.47 5.54
N LEU A 408 4.85 -3.54 5.59
CA LEU A 408 4.06 -2.91 6.65
C LEU A 408 4.45 -3.47 8.03
N ASN A 409 4.54 -4.79 8.19
CA ASN A 409 4.94 -5.42 9.44
C ASN A 409 6.31 -4.94 9.91
N GLN A 410 7.30 -4.91 9.01
CA GLN A 410 8.62 -4.40 9.35
C GLN A 410 8.56 -2.94 9.77
N GLN A 411 7.87 -2.09 9.01
CA GLN A 411 7.76 -0.67 9.35
C GLN A 411 7.06 -0.43 10.69
N VAL A 412 6.03 -1.20 11.04
CA VAL A 412 5.37 -1.06 12.35
C VAL A 412 6.32 -1.51 13.47
N ARG A 413 7.11 -2.58 13.27
CA ARG A 413 8.14 -3.01 14.23
C ARG A 413 9.25 -1.97 14.38
N ASP A 414 9.69 -1.34 13.30
CA ASP A 414 10.70 -0.28 13.35
C ASP A 414 10.21 0.96 14.13
N LEU A 415 8.89 1.19 14.19
CA LEU A 415 8.29 2.35 14.86
C LEU A 415 7.90 2.08 16.32
N LEU A 416 7.44 0.87 16.63
CA LEU A 416 6.88 0.51 17.94
C LEU A 416 7.71 -0.49 18.74
N GLY A 417 8.65 -1.17 18.08
CA GLY A 417 9.48 -2.19 18.68
C GLY A 417 10.65 -1.60 19.45
N ASP A 418 11.18 -2.39 20.37
CA ASP A 418 12.45 -2.11 21.04
C ASP A 418 13.65 -2.25 20.08
N ALA A 419 14.89 -2.19 20.61
CA ALA A 419 16.11 -2.35 19.82
C ALA A 419 16.20 -3.70 19.07
N THR A 420 15.42 -4.70 19.48
CA THR A 420 15.33 -6.03 18.82
C THR A 420 14.14 -6.13 17.86
N GLY A 421 13.28 -5.11 17.81
CA GLY A 421 12.04 -5.08 17.05
C GLY A 421 10.89 -5.84 17.71
N ALA A 422 11.01 -6.17 19.00
CA ALA A 422 9.94 -6.81 19.77
C ALA A 422 8.89 -5.77 20.18
N ILE A 423 7.61 -6.10 19.96
CA ILE A 423 6.48 -5.25 20.32
C ILE A 423 6.10 -5.54 21.78
N ARG A 424 5.84 -4.47 22.56
CA ARG A 424 5.38 -4.62 23.95
C ARG A 424 4.03 -5.36 24.01
N PRO A 425 3.80 -6.24 25.01
CA PRO A 425 2.62 -7.11 25.07
C PRO A 425 1.29 -6.37 24.90
N GLU A 426 1.13 -5.23 25.59
CA GLU A 426 -0.04 -4.34 25.53
C GLU A 426 -0.35 -3.76 24.13
N LEU A 427 0.66 -3.65 23.26
CA LEU A 427 0.53 -3.16 21.88
C LEU A 427 0.40 -4.29 20.85
N THR A 428 0.52 -5.55 21.26
CA THR A 428 0.40 -6.71 20.36
C THR A 428 -0.93 -6.72 19.61
N PRO A 429 -2.10 -6.53 20.25
CA PRO A 429 -3.38 -6.50 19.54
C PRO A 429 -3.46 -5.39 18.48
N PHE A 430 -2.83 -4.24 18.76
CA PHE A 430 -2.74 -3.12 17.83
C PHE A 430 -1.81 -3.41 16.65
N HIS A 431 -0.64 -4.02 16.91
CA HIS A 431 0.29 -4.47 15.88
C HIS A 431 -0.36 -5.51 14.95
N GLU A 432 -1.05 -6.50 15.52
CA GLU A 432 -1.77 -7.52 14.78
C GLU A 432 -2.88 -6.93 13.93
N ALA A 433 -3.68 -6.01 14.48
CA ALA A 433 -4.74 -5.33 13.74
C ALA A 433 -4.21 -4.47 12.56
N LEU A 434 -3.03 -3.88 12.69
CA LEU A 434 -2.38 -3.14 11.60
C LEU A 434 -1.87 -4.09 10.51
N THR A 435 -1.21 -5.17 10.90
CA THR A 435 -0.53 -6.09 9.97
C THR A 435 -1.47 -7.08 9.31
N SER A 436 -2.59 -7.41 9.96
CA SER A 436 -3.66 -8.24 9.41
C SER A 436 -4.70 -7.46 8.59
N ALA A 437 -4.57 -6.12 8.51
CA ALA A 437 -5.53 -5.29 7.80
C ALA A 437 -5.80 -5.82 6.37
N GLU A 438 -7.09 -5.94 6.01
CA GLU A 438 -7.53 -6.40 4.68
C GLU A 438 -6.88 -5.58 3.56
N ARG A 439 -6.65 -4.29 3.82
CA ARG A 439 -5.99 -3.33 2.93
C ARG A 439 -4.66 -2.85 3.52
N PRO A 440 -3.56 -3.61 3.34
CA PRO A 440 -2.26 -3.22 3.86
C PRO A 440 -1.72 -1.96 3.18
N ASP A 441 -2.16 -1.62 1.98
CA ASP A 441 -1.78 -0.39 1.29
C ASP A 441 -2.33 0.86 1.99
N VAL A 442 -3.56 0.79 2.51
CA VAL A 442 -4.17 1.89 3.29
C VAL A 442 -3.50 2.01 4.66
N ALA A 443 -3.27 0.90 5.34
CA ALA A 443 -2.56 0.89 6.62
C ALA A 443 -1.13 1.44 6.46
N PHE A 444 -0.40 0.99 5.44
CA PHE A 444 0.91 1.51 5.09
C PHE A 444 0.89 3.02 4.78
N ALA A 445 -0.08 3.47 3.98
CA ALA A 445 -0.22 4.89 3.67
C ALA A 445 -0.52 5.73 4.91
N TRP A 446 -1.27 5.21 5.87
CA TRP A 446 -1.54 5.89 7.14
C TRP A 446 -0.30 5.96 8.04
N VAL A 447 0.38 4.82 8.28
CA VAL A 447 1.63 4.76 9.07
C VAL A 447 2.73 5.63 8.47
N SER A 448 2.75 5.78 7.14
CA SER A 448 3.74 6.59 6.44
C SER A 448 3.48 8.11 6.48
N ARG A 449 2.34 8.58 7.00
CA ARG A 449 2.09 10.03 7.18
C ARG A 449 2.94 10.55 8.34
N SER A 450 3.62 11.69 8.15
CA SER A 450 4.51 12.29 9.16
C SER A 450 3.90 12.32 10.55
N LYS A 451 2.73 12.95 10.73
CA LYS A 451 2.07 13.03 12.04
C LYS A 451 1.75 11.68 12.68
N ALA A 452 1.41 10.66 11.90
CA ALA A 452 1.13 9.33 12.43
C ALA A 452 2.43 8.63 12.83
N ARG A 453 3.44 8.72 11.96
CA ARG A 453 4.78 8.22 12.21
C ARG A 453 5.38 8.83 13.48
N ASP A 454 5.35 10.15 13.62
CA ASP A 454 5.90 10.87 14.77
C ASP A 454 5.23 10.41 16.09
N LEU A 455 3.90 10.20 16.08
CA LEU A 455 3.17 9.69 17.24
C LEU A 455 3.55 8.25 17.57
N LEU A 456 3.62 7.37 16.56
CA LEU A 456 4.01 5.98 16.75
C LEU A 456 5.45 5.86 17.25
N GLU A 457 6.38 6.65 16.73
CA GLU A 457 7.77 6.67 17.22
C GLU A 457 7.87 7.20 18.66
N ARG A 458 7.07 8.21 19.02
CA ARG A 458 7.00 8.70 20.42
C ARG A 458 6.47 7.62 21.36
N ILE A 459 5.42 6.91 20.95
CA ILE A 459 4.87 5.77 21.71
C ILE A 459 5.91 4.64 21.80
N GLY A 460 6.60 4.32 20.71
CA GLY A 460 7.63 3.27 20.70
C GLY A 460 8.81 3.57 21.61
N ARG A 461 9.22 4.85 21.70
CA ARG A 461 10.32 5.31 22.57
C ARG A 461 9.93 5.52 24.04
N ASP A 462 8.65 5.71 24.34
CA ASP A 462 8.19 5.87 25.72
C ASP A 462 8.04 4.50 26.38
N GLU A 463 8.92 4.21 27.34
CA GLU A 463 8.95 2.93 28.07
C GLU A 463 7.74 2.74 28.99
N ARG A 464 7.01 3.82 29.35
CA ARG A 464 5.81 3.72 30.18
C ARG A 464 4.71 2.96 29.45
N PRO A 465 3.87 2.19 30.17
CA PRO A 465 2.73 1.54 29.58
C PRO A 465 1.81 2.52 28.84
N VAL A 466 1.33 2.12 27.65
CA VAL A 466 0.43 2.96 26.87
C VAL A 466 -0.91 3.07 27.58
N THR A 467 -1.15 4.24 28.18
CA THR A 467 -2.39 4.57 28.87
C THR A 467 -3.02 5.83 28.28
N HIS A 468 -4.29 6.06 28.59
CA HIS A 468 -4.99 7.29 28.21
C HIS A 468 -4.29 8.55 28.73
N ALA A 469 -3.68 8.49 29.93
CA ALA A 469 -2.94 9.60 30.53
C ALA A 469 -1.66 9.91 29.74
N VAL A 470 -0.86 8.90 29.41
CA VAL A 470 0.35 9.06 28.57
C VAL A 470 0.00 9.66 27.21
N LEU A 471 -1.08 9.17 26.57
CA LEU A 471 -1.53 9.74 25.30
C LEU A 471 -2.02 11.19 25.43
N ASP A 472 -2.54 11.61 26.60
CA ASP A 472 -3.00 12.99 26.81
C ASP A 472 -1.86 14.01 26.94
N GLU A 473 -0.62 13.56 27.21
CA GLU A 473 0.60 14.38 27.19
C GLU A 473 1.07 14.68 25.75
N LEU A 474 0.58 13.94 24.76
CA LEU A 474 0.96 14.11 23.35
C LEU A 474 0.19 15.27 22.69
N PRO A 475 0.75 15.88 21.61
CA PRO A 475 0.07 16.94 20.88
C PRO A 475 -1.31 16.51 20.37
N GLY A 476 -2.34 17.20 20.84
CA GLY A 476 -3.72 16.94 20.46
C GLY A 476 -3.96 17.09 18.96
N GLY A 477 -4.89 16.30 18.42
CA GLY A 477 -5.33 16.43 17.03
C GLY A 477 -6.12 15.24 16.51
N LYS A 478 -6.64 15.37 15.28
CA LYS A 478 -7.45 14.33 14.63
C LYS A 478 -6.71 12.99 14.48
N VAL A 479 -5.39 13.02 14.28
CA VAL A 479 -4.56 11.81 14.13
C VAL A 479 -4.45 11.05 15.45
N LEU A 480 -4.15 11.75 16.55
CA LEU A 480 -4.10 11.15 17.89
C LEU A 480 -5.46 10.61 18.33
N ALA A 481 -6.55 11.37 18.10
CA ALA A 481 -7.91 10.90 18.39
C ALA A 481 -8.28 9.64 17.58
N HIS A 482 -7.84 9.55 16.32
CA HIS A 482 -8.00 8.35 15.52
C HIS A 482 -7.16 7.19 16.04
N LEU A 483 -5.88 7.40 16.35
CA LEU A 483 -4.98 6.40 16.93
C LEU A 483 -5.56 5.84 18.23
N ARG A 484 -6.01 6.70 19.14
CA ARG A 484 -6.65 6.28 20.40
C ARG A 484 -7.90 5.44 20.15
N SER A 485 -8.71 5.81 19.15
CA SER A 485 -9.88 5.00 18.77
C SER A 485 -9.46 3.61 18.26
N VAL A 486 -8.37 3.51 17.49
CA VAL A 486 -7.83 2.21 17.02
C VAL A 486 -7.32 1.38 18.20
N LEU A 487 -6.56 1.99 19.13
CA LEU A 487 -6.04 1.31 20.32
C LEU A 487 -7.17 0.76 21.21
N VAL A 488 -8.24 1.53 21.41
CA VAL A 488 -9.42 1.06 22.13
C VAL A 488 -10.14 -0.07 21.38
N ALA A 489 -10.34 0.09 20.07
CA ALA A 489 -11.03 -0.91 19.27
C ALA A 489 -10.28 -2.24 19.14
N THR A 490 -8.96 -2.21 19.31
CA THR A 490 -8.09 -3.40 19.27
C THR A 490 -7.87 -4.02 20.66
N GLY A 491 -8.39 -3.39 21.73
CA GLY A 491 -8.19 -3.85 23.10
C GLY A 491 -6.85 -3.45 23.74
N ALA A 492 -6.01 -2.70 23.02
CA ALA A 492 -4.75 -2.16 23.56
C ALA A 492 -4.98 -1.02 24.57
N LEU A 493 -6.17 -0.40 24.58
CA LEU A 493 -6.60 0.56 25.60
C LEU A 493 -8.03 0.26 26.06
N PRO A 494 -8.37 0.48 27.35
CA PRO A 494 -9.75 0.38 27.81
C PRO A 494 -10.62 1.48 27.19
N PRO A 495 -11.94 1.26 27.03
CA PRO A 495 -12.84 2.32 26.56
C PRO A 495 -12.84 3.52 27.52
N ARG A 496 -12.86 4.73 26.94
CA ARG A 496 -12.95 6.01 27.65
C ARG A 496 -13.90 6.96 26.93
N ASP A 497 -14.65 7.72 27.71
CA ASP A 497 -15.49 8.81 27.19
C ASP A 497 -14.64 10.03 26.82
N GLU A 498 -14.07 10.01 25.61
CA GLU A 498 -13.29 11.13 25.08
C GLU A 498 -14.08 12.44 25.00
N ARG A 499 -15.42 12.39 24.84
CA ARG A 499 -16.23 13.61 24.77
C ARG A 499 -16.37 14.24 26.14
N LEU A 500 -16.62 13.44 27.17
CA LEU A 500 -16.68 13.92 28.55
C LEU A 500 -15.33 14.53 28.98
N VAL A 501 -14.22 13.85 28.69
CA VAL A 501 -12.87 14.37 29.00
C VAL A 501 -12.60 15.69 28.27
N ALA A 502 -12.98 15.80 27.00
CA ALA A 502 -12.84 17.03 26.23
C ALA A 502 -13.75 18.16 26.74
N LEU A 503 -14.95 17.84 27.22
CA LEU A 503 -15.86 18.78 27.84
C LEU A 503 -15.30 19.29 29.17
N GLU A 504 -14.77 18.41 30.01
CA GLU A 504 -14.13 18.75 31.29
C GLU A 504 -12.94 19.68 31.09
N LYS A 505 -12.02 19.34 30.18
CA LYS A 505 -10.87 20.21 29.84
C LYS A 505 -11.32 21.58 29.35
N TRP A 506 -12.36 21.62 28.51
CA TRP A 506 -12.92 22.88 28.02
C TRP A 506 -13.53 23.72 29.15
N ILE A 507 -14.36 23.13 30.03
CA ILE A 507 -14.95 23.83 31.18
C ILE A 507 -13.86 24.39 32.09
N THR A 508 -12.84 23.59 32.42
CA THR A 508 -11.72 24.03 33.26
C THR A 508 -11.04 25.25 32.64
N ALA A 509 -10.73 25.22 31.34
CA ALA A 509 -10.13 26.36 30.65
C ALA A 509 -11.04 27.60 30.63
N THR A 510 -12.33 27.43 30.32
CA THR A 510 -13.32 28.54 30.30
C THR A 510 -13.46 29.19 31.68
N VAL A 511 -13.51 28.40 32.75
CA VAL A 511 -13.58 28.93 34.12
C VAL A 511 -12.28 29.65 34.50
N GLN A 512 -11.11 29.06 34.19
CA GLN A 512 -9.81 29.63 34.52
C GLN A 512 -9.50 30.92 33.75
N ALA A 513 -10.09 31.13 32.56
CA ALA A 513 -9.91 32.33 31.76
C ALA A 513 -10.45 33.60 32.45
N ARG A 514 -11.42 33.50 33.37
CA ARG A 514 -11.95 34.67 34.10
C ARG A 514 -10.95 35.16 35.15
N THR A 515 -10.65 36.45 35.16
CA THR A 515 -9.74 37.10 36.11
C THR A 515 -10.40 37.40 37.46
N ASP A 516 -11.67 37.81 37.47
CA ASP A 516 -12.42 38.07 38.69
C ASP A 516 -12.71 36.76 39.45
N LEU A 517 -12.32 36.72 40.74
CA LEU A 517 -12.43 35.53 41.58
C LEU A 517 -13.87 35.20 41.96
N ALA A 518 -14.75 36.19 42.14
CA ALA A 518 -16.14 35.98 42.46
C ALA A 518 -16.91 35.43 41.25
N GLU A 519 -16.71 36.02 40.07
CA GLU A 519 -17.30 35.52 38.83
C GLU A 519 -16.79 34.13 38.46
N ARG A 520 -15.48 33.88 38.64
CA ARG A 520 -14.88 32.56 38.44
C ARG A 520 -15.57 31.50 39.33
N ARG A 521 -15.84 31.82 40.61
CA ARG A 521 -16.54 30.92 41.53
C ARG A 521 -17.98 30.64 41.09
N ILE A 522 -18.70 31.68 40.65
CA ILE A 522 -20.09 31.55 40.17
C ILE A 522 -20.14 30.67 38.92
N LEU A 523 -19.30 30.96 37.93
CA LEU A 523 -19.23 30.19 36.69
C LEU A 523 -18.78 28.74 36.95
N HIS A 524 -17.82 28.52 37.86
CA HIS A 524 -17.43 27.18 38.30
C HIS A 524 -18.60 26.41 38.92
N GLY A 525 -19.35 27.04 39.84
CA GLY A 525 -20.54 26.44 40.45
C GLY A 525 -21.59 26.05 39.41
N TYR A 526 -21.83 26.91 38.42
CA TYR A 526 -22.78 26.62 37.35
C TYR A 526 -22.29 25.51 36.40
N ALA A 527 -21.04 25.58 35.93
CA ALA A 527 -20.53 24.61 34.97
C ALA A 527 -20.31 23.23 35.62
N VAL A 528 -19.63 23.18 36.77
CA VAL A 528 -19.19 21.93 37.40
C VAL A 528 -20.29 21.33 38.29
N TRP A 529 -20.85 22.10 39.21
CA TRP A 529 -21.78 21.55 40.20
C TRP A 529 -23.21 21.42 39.69
N HIS A 530 -23.62 22.29 38.76
CA HIS A 530 -24.95 22.21 38.14
C HIS A 530 -24.94 21.34 36.88
N HIS A 531 -24.20 21.71 35.83
CA HIS A 531 -24.26 20.99 34.54
C HIS A 531 -23.51 19.66 34.58
N MET A 532 -22.23 19.63 34.93
CA MET A 532 -21.43 18.39 34.90
C MET A 532 -21.95 17.34 35.87
N ARG A 533 -22.34 17.72 37.09
CA ARG A 533 -22.94 16.77 38.06
C ARG A 533 -24.21 16.13 37.52
N ARG A 534 -25.10 16.90 36.87
CA ARG A 534 -26.33 16.38 36.27
C ARG A 534 -26.04 15.50 35.06
N LEU A 535 -25.07 15.88 34.23
CA LEU A 535 -24.64 15.10 33.08
C LEU A 535 -24.11 13.74 33.54
N ARG A 536 -23.13 13.70 34.44
CA ARG A 536 -22.56 12.45 34.99
C ARG A 536 -23.61 11.56 35.63
N ARG A 537 -24.54 12.14 36.42
CA ARG A 537 -25.65 11.38 37.02
C ARG A 537 -26.58 10.74 36.00
N ARG A 538 -26.79 11.40 34.85
CA ARG A 538 -27.65 10.87 33.77
C ARG A 538 -26.95 9.85 32.90
N LEU A 539 -25.63 9.92 32.77
CA LEU A 539 -24.85 9.00 31.95
C LEU A 539 -24.76 7.60 32.58
N GLY A 540 -24.58 7.51 33.90
CA GLY A 540 -24.28 6.20 34.50
C GLY A 540 -23.02 5.61 33.87
N ASP A 541 -23.12 4.43 33.27
CA ASP A 541 -22.03 3.76 32.55
C ASP A 541 -21.96 4.14 31.05
N ASP A 542 -22.88 4.97 30.54
CA ASP A 542 -22.92 5.36 29.13
C ASP A 542 -21.96 6.49 28.76
N HIS A 543 -21.62 6.57 27.47
CA HIS A 543 -20.82 7.67 26.91
C HIS A 543 -21.66 8.90 26.53
N THR A 544 -21.07 10.07 26.73
CA THR A 544 -21.62 11.39 26.38
C THR A 544 -21.90 11.48 24.88
N THR A 545 -23.16 11.83 24.57
CA THR A 545 -23.59 12.12 23.20
C THR A 545 -23.15 13.53 22.78
N ARG A 546 -23.06 13.79 21.47
CA ARG A 546 -22.69 15.12 20.96
C ARG A 546 -23.67 16.20 21.40
N LEU A 547 -24.97 15.88 21.40
CA LEU A 547 -26.00 16.84 21.81
C LEU A 547 -25.92 17.18 23.30
N GLN A 548 -25.60 16.21 24.16
CA GLN A 548 -25.37 16.46 25.58
C GLN A 548 -24.14 17.36 25.80
N ASP A 549 -23.01 17.09 25.13
CA ASP A 549 -21.82 17.95 25.15
C ASP A 549 -22.14 19.37 24.67
N LEU A 550 -22.78 19.50 23.51
CA LEU A 550 -23.16 20.79 22.94
C LEU A 550 -24.09 21.57 23.87
N ASN A 551 -25.09 20.90 24.47
CA ASN A 551 -26.01 21.54 25.40
C ASN A 551 -25.27 22.17 26.59
N VAL A 552 -24.34 21.44 27.21
CA VAL A 552 -23.52 21.98 28.30
C VAL A 552 -22.67 23.16 27.81
N ARG A 553 -22.03 23.03 26.64
CA ARG A 553 -21.23 24.11 26.06
C ARG A 553 -22.05 25.37 25.81
N CYS A 554 -23.24 25.25 25.21
CA CYS A 554 -24.14 26.38 24.96
C CYS A 554 -24.51 27.09 26.26
N HIS A 555 -24.89 26.36 27.31
CA HIS A 555 -25.22 26.97 28.61
C HIS A 555 -24.03 27.66 29.30
N VAL A 556 -22.85 27.03 29.27
CA VAL A 556 -21.65 27.61 29.89
C VAL A 556 -21.16 28.83 29.10
N THR A 557 -21.20 28.78 27.76
CA THR A 557 -20.89 29.92 26.89
C THR A 557 -21.89 31.06 27.10
N ALA A 558 -23.19 30.77 27.19
CA ALA A 558 -24.22 31.75 27.44
C ALA A 558 -24.00 32.49 28.77
N ALA A 559 -23.72 31.74 29.85
CA ALA A 559 -23.37 32.32 31.15
C ALA A 559 -22.10 33.17 31.07
N ASN A 560 -21.05 32.68 30.39
CA ASN A 560 -19.80 33.42 30.24
C ASN A 560 -19.99 34.73 29.47
N ASN A 561 -20.73 34.70 28.35
CA ASN A 561 -21.02 35.89 27.54
C ASN A 561 -21.82 36.93 28.32
N PHE A 562 -22.77 36.51 29.15
CA PHE A 562 -23.54 37.43 29.98
C PHE A 562 -22.67 38.08 31.06
N LEU A 563 -21.78 37.31 31.71
CA LEU A 563 -20.83 37.86 32.67
C LEU A 563 -19.82 38.80 32.00
N ASP A 564 -19.36 38.49 30.78
CA ASP A 564 -18.48 39.37 30.00
C ASP A 564 -19.19 40.70 29.67
N TRP A 565 -20.47 40.63 29.26
CA TRP A 565 -21.28 41.82 29.01
C TRP A 565 -21.45 42.68 30.27
N LEU A 566 -21.75 42.07 31.42
CA LEU A 566 -21.82 42.81 32.70
C LEU A 566 -20.51 43.55 32.98
N GLY A 567 -19.37 42.88 32.79
CA GLY A 567 -18.06 43.49 32.95
C GLY A 567 -17.82 44.67 32.00
N THR A 568 -18.26 44.58 30.73
CA THR A 568 -18.15 45.69 29.77
C THR A 568 -19.01 46.89 30.12
N GLU A 569 -20.13 46.68 30.82
CA GLU A 569 -21.03 47.73 31.29
C GLU A 569 -20.63 48.26 32.69
N GLY A 570 -19.52 47.79 33.25
CA GLY A 570 -19.09 48.15 34.62
C GLY A 570 -20.01 47.61 35.72
N LEU A 571 -20.81 46.59 35.41
CA LEU A 571 -21.73 45.92 36.32
C LEU A 571 -21.14 44.59 36.81
N THR A 572 -21.67 44.11 37.93
CA THR A 572 -21.46 42.74 38.41
C THR A 572 -22.79 42.01 38.44
N LEU A 573 -22.76 40.68 38.57
CA LEU A 573 -23.99 39.91 38.70
C LEU A 573 -24.85 40.36 39.90
N GLY A 574 -24.22 40.82 40.99
CA GLY A 574 -24.92 41.29 42.19
C GLY A 574 -25.51 42.70 42.08
N THR A 575 -24.99 43.53 41.17
CA THR A 575 -25.47 44.91 40.94
C THR A 575 -26.35 45.04 39.71
N CYS A 576 -26.52 43.95 38.94
CA CYS A 576 -27.39 43.91 37.77
C CYS A 576 -28.86 44.07 38.17
N THR A 577 -29.53 45.06 37.58
CA THR A 577 -30.97 45.30 37.78
C THR A 577 -31.81 44.63 36.71
N GLN A 578 -33.13 44.55 36.93
CA GLN A 578 -34.06 44.03 35.93
C GLN A 578 -34.01 44.85 34.62
N THR A 579 -33.82 46.17 34.71
CA THR A 579 -33.67 47.05 33.55
C THR A 579 -32.41 46.74 32.74
N ASP A 580 -31.30 46.43 33.41
CA ASP A 580 -30.06 46.02 32.74
C ASP A 580 -30.25 44.69 32.01
N LEU A 581 -30.90 43.72 32.66
CA LEU A 581 -31.21 42.43 32.06
C LEU A 581 -32.12 42.57 30.83
N GLU A 582 -33.14 43.43 30.89
CA GLU A 582 -34.03 43.72 29.76
C GLU A 582 -33.31 44.40 28.60
N ARG A 583 -32.41 45.34 28.90
CA ARG A 583 -31.53 45.96 27.90
C ARG A 583 -30.67 44.90 27.20
N TRP A 584 -30.08 43.97 27.94
CA TRP A 584 -29.33 42.85 27.36
C TRP A 584 -30.21 41.94 26.50
N MET A 585 -31.44 41.64 26.95
CA MET A 585 -32.38 40.81 26.20
C MET A 585 -32.87 41.48 24.90
N ALA A 586 -32.95 42.81 24.87
CA ALA A 586 -33.41 43.56 23.70
C ALA A 586 -32.35 43.62 22.60
N ASP A 587 -31.06 43.45 22.91
CA ASP A 587 -29.97 43.57 21.95
C ASP A 587 -29.99 42.43 20.90
N PRO A 588 -30.22 42.74 19.60
CA PRO A 588 -30.33 41.73 18.55
C PRO A 588 -29.01 40.97 18.27
N THR A 589 -27.87 41.48 18.74
CA THR A 589 -26.56 40.84 18.58
C THR A 589 -26.31 39.71 19.59
N VAL A 590 -27.11 39.65 20.65
CA VAL A 590 -26.99 38.67 21.73
C VAL A 590 -27.50 37.29 21.29
N SER A 591 -26.61 36.30 21.40
CA SER A 591 -26.88 34.87 21.17
C SER A 591 -27.18 34.11 22.47
N TYR A 592 -27.81 32.93 22.37
CA TYR A 592 -28.09 32.02 23.51
C TYR A 592 -28.96 32.61 24.63
N ARG A 593 -30.01 33.34 24.25
CA ARG A 593 -30.92 34.01 25.20
C ARG A 593 -31.58 33.01 26.16
N ASP A 594 -32.17 31.95 25.62
CA ASP A 594 -32.83 30.90 26.41
C ASP A 594 -31.86 30.26 27.42
N GLU A 595 -30.65 29.92 26.96
CA GLU A 595 -29.62 29.32 27.80
C GLU A 595 -29.11 30.28 28.88
N THR A 596 -29.05 31.58 28.60
CA THR A 596 -28.72 32.62 29.58
C THR A 596 -29.83 32.73 30.62
N GLY A 597 -31.09 32.63 30.21
CA GLY A 597 -32.22 32.58 31.13
C GLY A 597 -32.12 31.44 32.14
N HIS A 598 -31.58 30.28 31.74
CA HIS A 598 -31.27 29.20 32.68
C HIS A 598 -30.22 29.58 33.71
N PHE A 599 -29.18 30.31 33.30
CA PHE A 599 -28.14 30.80 34.21
C PHE A 599 -28.70 31.84 35.19
N VAL A 600 -29.46 32.83 34.71
CA VAL A 600 -30.09 33.87 35.58
C VAL A 600 -30.98 33.23 36.63
N ARG A 601 -31.88 32.31 36.24
CA ARG A 601 -32.75 31.59 37.17
C ARG A 601 -31.96 30.78 38.20
N TRP A 602 -30.89 30.11 37.76
CA TRP A 602 -30.00 29.38 38.66
C TRP A 602 -29.30 30.33 39.64
N SER A 603 -28.82 31.48 39.19
CA SER A 603 -28.16 32.49 40.02
C SER A 603 -29.09 33.08 41.07
N VAL A 604 -30.35 33.34 40.74
CA VAL A 604 -31.39 33.75 41.70
C VAL A 604 -31.65 32.64 42.72
N GLN A 605 -31.85 31.40 42.27
CA GLN A 605 -32.10 30.24 43.14
C GLN A 605 -30.96 30.02 44.16
N HIS A 606 -29.72 30.28 43.76
CA HIS A 606 -28.53 30.12 44.61
C HIS A 606 -28.08 31.42 45.30
N ARG A 607 -28.90 32.48 45.25
CA ARG A 607 -28.67 33.78 45.92
C ARG A 607 -27.40 34.51 45.48
N HIS A 608 -26.97 34.33 44.23
CA HIS A 608 -25.89 35.12 43.61
C HIS A 608 -26.39 36.50 43.12
N VAL A 609 -27.70 36.61 42.87
CA VAL A 609 -28.40 37.85 42.54
C VAL A 609 -29.81 37.81 43.15
N ARG A 610 -30.41 38.98 43.38
CA ARG A 610 -31.78 39.12 43.89
C ARG A 610 -32.62 39.88 42.88
N ASP A 611 -33.92 39.63 42.89
CA ASP A 611 -34.93 40.42 42.18
C ASP A 611 -34.80 40.49 40.64
N LEU A 612 -34.16 39.49 40.02
CA LEU A 612 -34.16 39.31 38.57
C LEU A 612 -35.19 38.27 38.13
N THR A 613 -35.93 38.58 37.07
CA THR A 613 -36.93 37.69 36.46
C THR A 613 -36.58 37.41 35.00
N TYR A 614 -36.44 36.13 34.67
CA TYR A 614 -36.24 35.67 33.29
C TYR A 614 -37.31 34.65 32.90
N GLY A 615 -38.15 35.02 31.93
CA GLY A 615 -39.28 34.21 31.47
C GLY A 615 -38.89 32.79 31.06
N THR A 616 -39.72 31.81 31.40
CA THR A 616 -39.57 30.45 30.86
C THR A 616 -40.30 30.36 29.52
N VAL A 617 -39.56 30.10 28.44
CA VAL A 617 -40.19 29.65 27.20
C VAL A 617 -40.79 28.27 27.46
N ARG A 618 -42.11 28.20 27.66
CA ARG A 618 -42.81 26.91 27.69
C ARG A 618 -42.77 26.34 26.29
N TRP A 619 -42.46 25.04 26.18
CA TRP A 619 -42.63 24.33 24.93
C TRP A 619 -44.12 24.33 24.57
N THR A 620 -44.47 24.96 23.45
CA THR A 620 -45.85 25.16 22.97
C THR A 620 -46.27 24.12 21.92
N GLY A 621 -45.57 22.99 21.83
CA GLY A 621 -45.84 21.94 20.84
C GLY A 621 -44.90 21.98 19.62
N PRO A 622 -45.28 21.36 18.49
CA PRO A 622 -44.48 21.37 17.26
C PRO A 622 -44.23 22.79 16.74
N LEU A 623 -43.20 22.98 15.92
CA LEU A 623 -42.88 24.28 15.30
C LEU A 623 -43.55 24.46 13.91
N SER A 624 -44.22 23.42 13.41
CA SER A 624 -44.81 23.36 12.06
C SER A 624 -46.02 22.43 12.04
N THR A 625 -46.82 22.50 10.97
CA THR A 625 -47.88 21.52 10.68
C THR A 625 -47.34 20.09 10.71
N ILE A 626 -48.07 19.20 11.38
CA ILE A 626 -47.82 17.76 11.41
C ILE A 626 -48.28 17.22 10.05
N ASP A 627 -47.33 17.06 9.13
CA ASP A 627 -47.59 16.56 7.78
C ASP A 627 -47.53 15.03 7.76
N SER A 628 -48.66 14.40 8.14
CA SER A 628 -48.81 12.94 8.15
C SER A 628 -48.72 12.33 6.75
N GLU A 629 -49.10 13.06 5.70
CA GLU A 629 -49.08 12.58 4.32
C GLU A 629 -47.64 12.49 3.80
N LYS A 630 -46.84 13.55 4.00
CA LYS A 630 -45.39 13.52 3.74
C LYS A 630 -44.71 12.39 4.50
N ARG A 631 -45.05 12.18 5.78
CA ARG A 631 -44.47 11.09 6.59
C ARG A 631 -44.69 9.73 5.95
N TRP A 632 -45.90 9.44 5.49
CA TRP A 632 -46.23 8.16 4.83
C TRP A 632 -45.61 8.06 3.43
N ALA A 633 -45.53 9.15 2.67
CA ALA A 633 -44.82 9.18 1.39
C ALA A 633 -43.32 8.87 1.56
N ASP A 634 -42.68 9.48 2.56
CA ASP A 634 -41.29 9.21 2.91
C ASP A 634 -41.09 7.77 3.38
N ALA A 635 -41.99 7.22 4.20
CA ALA A 635 -41.93 5.81 4.62
C ALA A 635 -42.03 4.85 3.43
N ARG A 636 -42.98 5.06 2.52
CA ARG A 636 -43.12 4.24 1.30
C ARG A 636 -41.87 4.32 0.42
N ARG A 637 -41.30 5.51 0.25
CA ARG A 637 -40.05 5.68 -0.50
C ARG A 637 -38.89 4.93 0.15
N LEU A 638 -38.68 5.08 1.47
CA LEU A 638 -37.59 4.40 2.17
C LEU A 638 -37.75 2.88 2.22
N LEU A 639 -38.99 2.37 2.17
CA LEU A 639 -39.24 0.93 2.11
C LEU A 639 -38.92 0.33 0.73
N ASN A 640 -39.06 1.09 -0.37
CA ASN A 640 -39.04 0.52 -1.73
C ASN A 640 -37.92 1.06 -2.65
N ASP A 641 -37.24 2.15 -2.31
CA ASP A 641 -36.20 2.76 -3.16
C ASP A 641 -34.82 2.13 -2.90
N ASP A 642 -34.46 1.16 -3.74
CA ASP A 642 -33.19 0.44 -3.68
C ASP A 642 -31.98 1.25 -4.19
N THR A 643 -32.19 2.47 -4.69
CA THR A 643 -31.08 3.38 -5.02
C THR A 643 -30.49 4.05 -3.78
N LEU A 644 -31.24 4.06 -2.67
CA LEU A 644 -30.81 4.61 -1.39
C LEU A 644 -30.03 3.56 -0.58
N PRO A 645 -28.92 3.94 0.10
CA PRO A 645 -28.19 3.01 0.95
C PRO A 645 -29.08 2.41 2.05
N THR A 646 -29.06 1.09 2.23
CA THR A 646 -29.81 0.34 3.26
C THR A 646 -29.68 0.96 4.67
N PRO A 647 -28.47 1.41 5.14
CA PRO A 647 -28.37 2.08 6.44
C PRO A 647 -29.18 3.38 6.55
N ASP A 648 -29.29 4.14 5.46
CA ASP A 648 -30.04 5.41 5.46
C ASP A 648 -31.55 5.17 5.46
N ARG A 649 -31.99 4.14 4.72
CA ARG A 649 -33.39 3.67 4.69
C ARG A 649 -33.84 3.23 6.09
N VAL A 650 -33.09 2.32 6.73
CA VAL A 650 -33.42 1.83 8.07
C VAL A 650 -33.40 2.96 9.10
N ALA A 651 -32.36 3.81 9.14
CA ALA A 651 -32.30 4.92 10.08
C ALA A 651 -33.47 5.91 9.91
N GLY A 652 -33.87 6.20 8.66
CA GLY A 652 -35.01 7.04 8.38
C GLY A 652 -36.33 6.40 8.84
N LEU A 653 -36.53 5.11 8.56
CA LEU A 653 -37.73 4.36 8.97
C LEU A 653 -37.86 4.27 10.49
N LEU A 654 -36.76 4.02 11.22
CA LEU A 654 -36.75 4.04 12.68
C LEU A 654 -37.16 5.41 13.25
N LEU A 655 -36.76 6.50 12.57
CA LEU A 655 -37.12 7.86 12.98
C LEU A 655 -38.58 8.20 12.70
N ILE A 656 -39.09 7.89 11.50
CA ILE A 656 -40.42 8.36 11.04
C ILE A 656 -41.57 7.40 11.38
N LEU A 657 -41.28 6.12 11.65
CA LEU A 657 -42.28 5.13 12.07
C LEU A 657 -42.28 4.90 13.58
N TYR A 658 -41.10 4.93 14.21
CA TYR A 658 -40.95 4.61 15.64
C TYR A 658 -40.49 5.80 16.48
N ALA A 659 -40.51 7.02 15.95
CA ALA A 659 -40.14 8.26 16.65
C ALA A 659 -38.78 8.21 17.38
N GLN A 660 -37.86 7.36 16.90
CA GLN A 660 -36.56 7.18 17.54
C GLN A 660 -35.68 8.41 17.37
N LYS A 661 -34.89 8.71 18.40
CA LYS A 661 -33.92 9.82 18.36
C LYS A 661 -32.71 9.39 17.55
N ILE A 662 -32.12 10.30 16.77
CA ILE A 662 -30.87 10.04 16.05
C ILE A 662 -29.73 9.58 16.98
N ALA A 663 -29.73 10.04 18.23
CA ALA A 663 -28.77 9.62 19.25
C ALA A 663 -28.98 8.15 19.65
N THR A 664 -30.23 7.71 19.83
CA THR A 664 -30.59 6.32 20.09
C THR A 664 -30.24 5.44 18.89
N ILE A 665 -30.63 5.86 17.68
CA ILE A 665 -30.32 5.13 16.44
C ILE A 665 -28.80 4.96 16.27
N SER A 666 -28.02 6.00 16.55
CA SER A 666 -26.55 5.95 16.52
C SER A 666 -25.98 4.89 17.46
N GLN A 667 -26.60 4.66 18.61
CA GLN A 667 -26.12 3.75 19.65
C GLN A 667 -26.63 2.31 19.51
N LEU A 668 -27.52 2.02 18.55
CA LEU A 668 -28.00 0.65 18.35
C LEU A 668 -26.87 -0.31 17.98
N THR A 669 -26.90 -1.47 18.59
CA THR A 669 -26.02 -2.60 18.37
C THR A 669 -26.71 -3.71 17.57
N ALA A 670 -25.94 -4.65 17.04
CA ALA A 670 -26.46 -5.84 16.40
C ALA A 670 -27.21 -6.73 17.40
N ASP A 671 -26.80 -6.70 18.68
CA ASP A 671 -27.44 -7.46 19.77
C ASP A 671 -28.80 -6.88 20.16
N ASP A 672 -29.08 -5.61 19.83
CA ASP A 672 -30.42 -5.04 19.99
C ASP A 672 -31.43 -5.62 18.97
N VAL A 673 -30.97 -6.34 17.94
CA VAL A 673 -31.79 -6.96 16.89
C VAL A 673 -31.86 -8.47 17.11
N HIS A 674 -33.07 -8.99 17.27
CA HIS A 674 -33.32 -10.39 17.55
C HIS A 674 -34.03 -11.05 16.36
N PHE A 675 -33.54 -12.23 15.98
CA PHE A 675 -34.11 -13.04 14.90
C PHE A 675 -34.75 -14.30 15.49
N ASP A 676 -36.06 -14.45 15.29
CA ASP A 676 -36.82 -15.66 15.64
C ASP A 676 -37.55 -16.16 14.38
N GLY A 677 -36.89 -17.07 13.65
CA GLY A 677 -37.27 -17.46 12.30
C GLY A 677 -37.34 -16.25 11.36
N ASP A 678 -38.53 -16.02 10.80
CA ASP A 678 -38.83 -14.88 9.94
C ASP A 678 -39.14 -13.59 10.71
N THR A 679 -39.44 -13.70 12.01
CA THR A 679 -39.75 -12.55 12.86
C THR A 679 -38.47 -11.81 13.22
N VAL A 680 -38.44 -10.51 12.93
CA VAL A 680 -37.36 -9.61 13.35
C VAL A 680 -37.91 -8.69 14.42
N SER A 681 -37.26 -8.62 15.57
CA SER A 681 -37.61 -7.67 16.62
C SER A 681 -36.41 -6.81 17.03
N ILE A 682 -36.67 -5.60 17.48
CA ILE A 682 -35.63 -4.64 17.88
C ILE A 682 -35.96 -4.00 19.24
N THR A 683 -34.95 -3.86 20.08
CA THR A 683 -35.09 -3.30 21.43
C THR A 683 -34.63 -1.85 21.44
N PHE A 684 -35.54 -0.90 21.72
CA PHE A 684 -35.19 0.51 21.96
C PHE A 684 -35.30 0.91 23.44
N GLY A 685 -36.17 0.23 24.17
CA GLY A 685 -36.50 0.50 25.57
C GLY A 685 -36.57 -0.81 26.36
N THR A 686 -37.56 -0.96 27.22
CA THR A 686 -37.70 -2.16 28.06
C THR A 686 -38.51 -3.28 27.41
N SER A 687 -38.97 -3.09 26.17
CA SER A 687 -39.78 -4.09 25.46
C SER A 687 -39.42 -4.14 23.98
N PRO A 688 -39.10 -5.33 23.43
CA PRO A 688 -38.81 -5.49 22.01
C PRO A 688 -40.02 -5.12 21.15
N VAL A 689 -39.74 -4.53 19.98
CA VAL A 689 -40.73 -4.14 18.98
C VAL A 689 -40.59 -5.07 17.79
N VAL A 690 -41.66 -5.78 17.45
CA VAL A 690 -41.69 -6.63 16.24
C VAL A 690 -41.77 -5.74 15.00
N LEU A 691 -40.84 -5.93 14.08
CA LEU A 691 -40.77 -5.18 12.83
C LEU A 691 -41.57 -5.90 11.74
N PRO A 692 -42.52 -5.23 11.08
CA PRO A 692 -43.24 -5.81 9.95
C PRO A 692 -42.35 -5.86 8.69
N ALA A 693 -42.62 -6.79 7.78
CA ALA A 693 -42.12 -6.72 6.41
C ALA A 693 -42.71 -5.47 5.70
N PRO A 694 -41.94 -4.73 4.88
CA PRO A 694 -40.59 -5.04 4.39
C PRO A 694 -39.43 -4.55 5.29
N LEU A 695 -39.69 -3.80 6.36
CA LEU A 695 -38.64 -3.27 7.23
C LEU A 695 -37.81 -4.37 7.89
N ALA A 696 -38.43 -5.48 8.30
CA ALA A 696 -37.73 -6.65 8.81
C ALA A 696 -36.62 -7.15 7.86
N THR A 697 -36.91 -7.21 6.56
CA THR A 697 -35.94 -7.62 5.52
C THR A 697 -34.78 -6.62 5.43
N LEU A 698 -35.08 -5.32 5.42
CA LEU A 698 -34.05 -4.27 5.38
C LEU A 698 -33.13 -4.30 6.60
N VAL A 699 -33.68 -4.57 7.79
CA VAL A 699 -32.88 -4.69 9.02
C VAL A 699 -32.01 -5.96 8.97
N ARG A 700 -32.54 -7.07 8.49
CA ARG A 700 -31.76 -8.31 8.28
C ARG A 700 -30.61 -8.09 7.29
N GLU A 701 -30.89 -7.42 6.17
CA GLU A 701 -29.87 -7.04 5.18
C GLU A 701 -28.82 -6.10 5.79
N LEU A 702 -29.25 -5.10 6.57
CA LEU A 702 -28.33 -4.18 7.26
C LEU A 702 -27.41 -4.94 8.21
N VAL A 703 -27.94 -5.86 9.03
CA VAL A 703 -27.15 -6.68 9.94
C VAL A 703 -26.14 -7.54 9.18
N ALA A 704 -26.53 -8.14 8.05
CA ALA A 704 -25.65 -8.99 7.23
C ALA A 704 -24.57 -8.18 6.47
N THR A 705 -24.88 -6.96 6.05
CA THR A 705 -24.01 -6.14 5.20
C THR A 705 -23.25 -5.06 5.98
N ARG A 706 -23.46 -4.95 7.31
CA ARG A 706 -22.83 -3.93 8.16
C ARG A 706 -21.32 -3.98 8.01
N ARG A 707 -20.75 -2.90 7.48
CA ARG A 707 -19.29 -2.71 7.42
C ARG A 707 -18.96 -1.26 7.77
N GLY A 708 -18.12 -1.10 8.79
CA GLY A 708 -17.57 0.21 9.15
C GLY A 708 -16.70 0.79 8.03
N LYS A 709 -16.56 2.12 8.01
CA LYS A 709 -15.61 2.78 7.09
C LYS A 709 -14.17 2.73 7.60
N ALA A 710 -13.97 2.34 8.85
CA ALA A 710 -12.66 2.07 9.43
C ALA A 710 -11.90 1.03 8.57
N LYS A 711 -10.61 1.28 8.35
CA LYS A 711 -9.74 0.44 7.50
C LYS A 711 -8.70 -0.34 8.31
N ILE A 712 -8.62 -0.05 9.61
CA ILE A 712 -7.65 -0.57 10.58
C ILE A 712 -8.41 -0.75 11.89
N GLY A 713 -8.18 -1.86 12.58
CA GLY A 713 -8.76 -2.10 13.92
C GLY A 713 -10.28 -2.17 13.94
N THR A 714 -10.90 -2.65 12.86
CA THR A 714 -12.29 -3.07 12.86
C THR A 714 -12.31 -4.56 13.20
N PRO A 715 -12.72 -4.96 14.42
CA PRO A 715 -13.15 -6.34 14.64
C PRO A 715 -14.24 -6.68 13.62
N GLN A 716 -14.27 -7.94 13.14
CA GLN A 716 -15.41 -8.43 12.35
C GLN A 716 -16.73 -8.26 13.12
N ASP A 717 -16.65 -8.24 14.45
CA ASP A 717 -17.76 -8.14 15.40
C ASP A 717 -17.90 -6.76 16.03
N ALA A 718 -17.65 -5.67 15.28
CA ALA A 718 -17.99 -4.34 15.79
C ALA A 718 -19.49 -4.33 16.16
N PRO A 719 -19.85 -4.02 17.43
CA PRO A 719 -21.20 -4.30 17.93
C PRO A 719 -22.25 -3.41 17.30
N TRP A 720 -21.86 -2.29 16.69
CA TRP A 720 -22.78 -1.26 16.21
C TRP A 720 -23.57 -1.68 14.97
N LEU A 721 -24.89 -1.52 15.02
CA LEU A 721 -25.80 -1.66 13.88
C LEU A 721 -25.49 -0.64 12.78
N PHE A 722 -25.09 0.57 13.18
CA PHE A 722 -24.62 1.65 12.30
C PHE A 722 -23.13 1.94 12.56
N PRO A 723 -22.20 1.19 11.96
CA PRO A 723 -20.78 1.34 12.27
C PRO A 723 -20.19 2.64 11.69
N GLY A 724 -19.31 3.28 12.48
CA GLY A 724 -18.70 4.57 12.16
C GLY A 724 -17.49 4.51 11.25
N GLY A 725 -16.90 5.69 11.01
CA GLY A 725 -15.62 5.83 10.31
C GLY A 725 -14.40 5.75 11.22
N GLN A 726 -14.59 5.97 12.52
CA GLN A 726 -13.57 5.66 13.53
C GLN A 726 -13.73 4.19 13.96
N PRO A 727 -12.64 3.43 14.08
CA PRO A 727 -12.71 2.04 14.52
C PRO A 727 -13.35 1.92 15.90
N GLY A 728 -14.17 0.89 16.11
CA GLY A 728 -14.87 0.62 17.37
C GLY A 728 -15.95 1.64 17.78
N ARG A 729 -16.23 2.67 16.96
CA ARG A 729 -17.23 3.70 17.26
C ARG A 729 -18.45 3.60 16.34
N PRO A 730 -19.65 3.97 16.81
CA PRO A 730 -20.81 4.06 15.95
C PRO A 730 -20.71 5.24 14.98
N LEU A 731 -21.56 5.24 13.96
CA LEU A 731 -21.78 6.39 13.10
C LEU A 731 -22.39 7.51 13.96
N GLY A 732 -21.68 8.63 14.06
CA GLY A 732 -22.11 9.76 14.89
C GLY A 732 -23.53 10.25 14.55
N ASP A 733 -24.26 10.66 15.58
CA ASP A 733 -25.60 11.25 15.50
C ASP A 733 -25.68 12.41 14.48
N ASP A 734 -24.66 13.28 14.46
CA ASP A 734 -24.53 14.37 13.48
C ASP A 734 -24.43 13.86 12.03
N ARG A 735 -23.72 12.75 11.83
CA ARG A 735 -23.57 12.13 10.51
C ARG A 735 -24.85 11.45 10.07
N ILE A 736 -25.55 10.76 10.96
CA ILE A 736 -26.89 10.23 10.67
C ILE A 736 -27.81 11.39 10.27
N GLY A 737 -27.83 12.47 11.07
CA GLY A 737 -28.62 13.66 10.76
C GLY A 737 -28.31 14.24 9.38
N GLN A 738 -27.03 14.41 9.02
CA GLN A 738 -26.62 14.89 7.69
C GLN A 738 -27.05 13.95 6.55
N ARG A 739 -26.98 12.63 6.75
CA ARG A 739 -27.38 11.64 5.75
C ARG A 739 -28.89 11.65 5.54
N LEU A 740 -29.67 11.75 6.62
CA LEU A 740 -31.12 11.91 6.56
C LEU A 740 -31.55 13.20 5.86
N HIS A 741 -30.89 14.33 6.14
CA HIS A 741 -31.15 15.59 5.41
C HIS A 741 -30.92 15.47 3.90
N LYS A 742 -29.86 14.76 3.50
CA LYS A 742 -29.55 14.56 2.06
C LYS A 742 -30.60 13.78 1.32
N ILE A 743 -31.35 12.91 2.00
CA ILE A 743 -32.45 12.15 1.41
C ILE A 743 -33.81 12.84 1.62
N GLY A 744 -33.85 14.07 2.16
CA GLY A 744 -35.06 14.86 2.31
C GLY A 744 -35.83 14.66 3.63
N ILE A 745 -35.25 13.93 4.59
CA ILE A 745 -35.78 13.75 5.94
C ILE A 745 -35.22 14.85 6.85
N ARG A 746 -36.10 15.55 7.57
CA ARG A 746 -35.78 16.58 8.56
C ARG A 746 -35.94 16.00 9.97
N PRO A 747 -34.87 15.47 10.60
CA PRO A 747 -34.96 14.63 11.79
C PRO A 747 -35.74 15.24 12.96
N LYS A 748 -35.65 16.56 13.19
CA LYS A 748 -36.38 17.23 14.27
C LYS A 748 -37.89 17.31 13.99
N GLN A 749 -38.26 17.67 12.76
CA GLN A 749 -39.64 17.86 12.33
C GLN A 749 -40.33 16.50 12.19
N ASP A 750 -39.77 15.59 11.39
CA ASP A 750 -40.41 14.32 11.06
C ASP A 750 -40.53 13.39 12.28
N ARG A 751 -39.55 13.44 13.20
CA ARG A 751 -39.65 12.72 14.47
C ARG A 751 -40.78 13.28 15.34
N SER A 752 -40.95 14.61 15.37
CA SER A 752 -42.02 15.23 16.15
C SER A 752 -43.36 14.78 15.58
N THR A 753 -43.57 14.86 14.27
CA THR A 753 -44.76 14.33 13.58
C THR A 753 -45.03 12.88 13.98
N ALA A 754 -44.04 11.98 13.83
CA ALA A 754 -44.19 10.57 14.20
C ALA A 754 -44.55 10.37 15.68
N LEU A 755 -43.93 11.14 16.57
CA LEU A 755 -44.16 11.05 18.01
C LEU A 755 -45.58 11.45 18.40
N PHE A 756 -46.07 12.57 17.86
CA PHE A 756 -47.42 13.07 18.16
C PHE A 756 -48.50 12.15 17.60
N THR A 757 -48.31 11.60 16.40
CA THR A 757 -49.20 10.58 15.84
C THR A 757 -49.24 9.33 16.71
N LEU A 758 -48.07 8.78 17.11
CA LEU A 758 -48.01 7.62 18.00
C LEU A 758 -48.62 7.91 19.38
N ALA A 759 -48.43 9.10 19.93
CA ALA A 759 -49.01 9.49 21.21
C ALA A 759 -50.54 9.67 21.17
N ALA A 760 -51.12 9.91 19.99
CA ALA A 760 -52.56 9.93 19.80
C ALA A 760 -53.16 8.51 19.67
N GLU A 761 -52.40 7.57 19.10
CA GLU A 761 -52.87 6.22 18.77
C GLU A 761 -52.54 5.16 19.84
N VAL A 762 -51.50 5.40 20.67
CA VAL A 762 -50.94 4.40 21.59
C VAL A 762 -50.99 4.90 23.04
N PRO A 763 -51.43 4.08 24.02
CA PRO A 763 -51.38 4.44 25.43
C PRO A 763 -49.97 4.82 25.92
N ALA A 764 -49.87 5.85 26.77
CA ALA A 764 -48.59 6.36 27.27
C ALA A 764 -47.69 5.29 27.91
N ALA A 765 -48.24 4.27 28.57
CA ALA A 765 -47.46 3.19 29.16
C ALA A 765 -46.77 2.30 28.11
N ILE A 766 -47.44 2.00 27.00
CA ILE A 766 -46.88 1.23 25.88
C ILE A 766 -45.86 2.10 25.15
N LEU A 767 -46.20 3.36 24.87
CA LEU A 767 -45.31 4.33 24.23
C LEU A 767 -44.01 4.51 25.04
N ALA A 768 -44.10 4.58 26.37
CA ALA A 768 -42.95 4.69 27.25
C ALA A 768 -42.01 3.47 27.15
N ARG A 769 -42.57 2.25 27.20
CA ARG A 769 -41.80 0.99 27.07
C ARG A 769 -41.18 0.84 25.69
N MET A 770 -41.93 1.16 24.64
CA MET A 770 -41.51 1.06 23.23
C MET A 770 -40.41 2.06 22.88
N LEU A 771 -40.52 3.30 23.35
CA LEU A 771 -39.57 4.38 23.02
C LEU A 771 -38.42 4.52 24.02
N GLY A 772 -38.44 3.76 25.12
CA GLY A 772 -37.43 3.88 26.18
C GLY A 772 -37.46 5.24 26.89
N VAL A 773 -38.66 5.79 27.14
CA VAL A 773 -38.83 7.10 27.81
C VAL A 773 -39.54 6.97 29.14
N HIS A 774 -39.32 7.93 30.04
CA HIS A 774 -40.01 7.96 31.33
C HIS A 774 -41.52 8.17 31.14
N ILE A 775 -42.35 7.43 31.88
CA ILE A 775 -43.82 7.46 31.76
C ILE A 775 -44.43 8.88 31.82
N LYS A 776 -43.95 9.73 32.73
CA LYS A 776 -44.39 11.14 32.82
C LYS A 776 -44.19 11.94 31.53
N VAL A 777 -43.13 11.64 30.77
CA VAL A 777 -42.86 12.29 29.48
C VAL A 777 -43.85 11.80 28.43
N ALA A 778 -44.15 10.50 28.39
CA ALA A 778 -45.15 9.94 27.48
C ALA A 778 -46.57 10.48 27.79
N VAL A 779 -46.94 10.64 29.06
CA VAL A 779 -48.20 11.27 29.47
C VAL A 779 -48.29 12.73 29.02
N GLN A 780 -47.20 13.50 29.15
CA GLN A 780 -47.15 14.88 28.67
C GLN A 780 -47.35 14.95 27.14
N TRP A 781 -46.75 14.03 26.39
CA TRP A 781 -46.96 13.98 24.93
C TRP A 781 -48.38 13.59 24.57
N GLN A 782 -48.99 12.63 25.27
CA GLN A 782 -50.38 12.25 25.04
C GLN A 782 -51.34 13.41 25.35
N GLN A 783 -51.12 14.14 26.44
CA GLN A 783 -51.90 15.35 26.78
C GLN A 783 -51.74 16.44 25.71
N ALA A 784 -50.51 16.66 25.22
CA ALA A 784 -50.24 17.62 24.15
C ALA A 784 -50.82 17.20 22.80
N SER A 785 -50.95 15.90 22.52
CA SER A 785 -51.64 15.37 21.33
C SER A 785 -53.17 15.47 21.44
N ALA A 786 -53.73 15.37 22.65
CA ALA A 786 -55.17 15.34 22.91
C ALA A 786 -55.79 16.73 23.10
N GLY A 787 -55.02 17.72 23.56
CA GLY A 787 -55.47 19.08 23.83
C GLY A 787 -55.16 20.04 22.69
N ASP A 788 -56.16 20.30 21.85
CA ASP A 788 -56.30 21.52 21.04
C ASP A 788 -55.58 21.58 19.67
N TRP A 789 -55.67 20.51 18.89
CA TRP A 789 -55.21 20.51 17.50
C TRP A 789 -55.90 21.58 16.63
N ALA A 790 -57.17 21.88 16.91
CA ALA A 790 -57.97 22.85 16.13
C ALA A 790 -57.60 24.30 16.43
N ALA A 791 -57.41 24.69 17.70
CA ALA A 791 -56.93 26.04 18.02
C ALA A 791 -55.45 26.24 17.62
N TYR A 792 -54.63 25.19 17.74
CA TYR A 792 -53.23 25.23 17.30
C TYR A 792 -53.07 25.33 15.77
N ALA A 793 -53.87 24.60 14.98
CA ALA A 793 -53.86 24.72 13.52
C ALA A 793 -54.27 26.13 13.05
N ALA A 794 -55.21 26.76 13.75
CA ALA A 794 -55.61 28.15 13.50
C ALA A 794 -54.48 29.15 13.86
N ASP A 795 -53.79 28.95 14.98
CA ASP A 795 -52.68 29.82 15.44
C ASP A 795 -51.42 29.68 14.56
N VAL A 796 -51.13 28.49 14.01
CA VAL A 796 -50.04 28.26 13.06
C VAL A 796 -50.35 28.84 11.67
N ALA A 797 -51.61 28.76 11.20
CA ALA A 797 -52.03 29.37 9.94
C ALA A 797 -51.94 30.91 9.97
N GLN A 798 -52.17 31.53 11.13
CA GLN A 798 -52.05 32.98 11.32
C GLN A 798 -50.59 33.48 11.39
N ARG A 799 -49.62 32.61 11.66
CA ARG A 799 -48.19 32.97 11.80
C ARG A 799 -47.40 33.00 10.48
N ASN A 800 -48.04 32.78 9.33
CA ASN A 800 -47.35 32.66 8.04
C ASN A 800 -47.70 33.80 7.06
N PRO A 801 -47.11 35.01 7.18
CA PRO A 801 -47.32 36.10 6.23
C PRO A 801 -46.35 35.97 5.04
N TYR A 802 -46.55 34.96 4.20
CA TYR A 802 -45.98 34.94 2.84
C TYR A 802 -47.02 34.38 1.88
N GLN A 803 -48.11 35.15 1.68
CA GLN A 803 -48.94 34.99 0.50
C GLN A 803 -48.32 35.77 -0.66
N HIS A 804 -48.09 35.04 -1.75
CA HIS A 804 -47.72 35.53 -3.06
C HIS A 804 -48.55 36.76 -3.46
N ASN A 805 -47.89 37.90 -3.60
CA ASN A 805 -48.45 39.05 -4.30
C ASN A 805 -48.21 38.86 -5.81
N SER A 806 -49.06 38.06 -6.46
CA SER A 806 -49.18 38.07 -7.92
C SER A 806 -50.11 39.22 -8.32
N LYS A 807 -49.53 40.43 -8.47
CA LYS A 807 -50.14 41.50 -9.26
C LYS A 807 -49.78 41.29 -10.72
N ALA A 808 -50.74 40.79 -11.48
CA ALA A 808 -50.83 41.00 -12.91
C ALA A 808 -51.52 42.35 -13.15
N GLN A 809 -50.97 43.17 -14.05
CA GLN A 809 -51.69 44.20 -14.81
C GLN A 809 -50.73 44.87 -15.81
N PRO A 810 -51.28 45.41 -16.90
CA PRO A 810 -51.53 44.75 -18.19
C PRO A 810 -50.37 44.83 -19.18
#